data_AF-A0A351TTV3-F1
#
_entry.id   AF-A0A351TTV3-F1
#
_cell.length_a   1.000
_cell.length_b   1.000
_cell.length_c   1.000
_cell.angle_alpha   90.00
_cell.angle_beta   90.00
_cell.angle_gamma   90.00
#
_symmetry.space_group_name_H-M   'P 1'
#
loop_
_entity.id
_entity.type
_entity.pdbx_description
1 polymer ?
#
loop_
_entity_poly.entity_id
_entity_poly.type
_entity_poly.pdbx_seq_one_letter_code
_entity_poly.pdbx_strand_id
1 'polypeptide(L)'
;MTSKELIALMGCSRMYRLRSLSLKGQTEKNLCFHAALRMLAKGMAEGTERQALLQGIKRFLESAYREEWFCLDWQKDKAVSRDMGYLARFLSAYPVGAGKVIADYPVEIGLSCECNGVAVDRVQGKATILYEDKGGMVTGIILCRRFERPYSYYARKEENKVMGSVELLVLLEGLTQRFPDRKVRVQMIRMVSPADTPDRMAAFEEKRGNNIIGFSGDEFRALYPQGAARRLCSLVENAELMGCSDCMYGEMCRKPNIMYRKNQKDVPAAVKPVTFSKEQKEVIGHGKGPLRVCAGPGSGKTAVLVERVRHLIGNGVQPERILAITFTKKAAQEMEERIGMKEGPVVCTLHSLAFRILTEHEYLVGTIRLAGVVDQKSLLLKILNHAPLLEGVSYEGITMKYGLISTLLKDFEYIDRHGKDNFVIAFPKKDTGGILHVKELYDAAFHEMGYITYDEQITMAVGLLKERPGIREAVQESYDYVMVDEVQDLDTCQAELVGLIVRPPENNLMICGDADQSIYEFRGGSNRYMLDFPGIYPEAKDIWLQKNYRSSDEIVKMANRMIAVNRDRVEVEMHSCYRTGFKPVHIPGFCMKRFPELIREICSKGYRYGDIAVIARTNKELNGLCEIMSRRAGESGMAVPFSRPKYYLCQDFVFRTLLDLLELMVRGMQQDMPLCRLLTAMGCDVDKVDRRCSIYQDHVSRGIIYAFDSSEAGLYYLPTKETLLNAYGTIYRAMQKMCLPLWQALDGLEKELFSEDVCTKEVFGRLREIIRDKKIHSCGQLYEVMDAMRMFGDDSRVYYSDADGDRVHMLTAHDSKGKEFPVVILYGIEDFEDGNEEDRRTLYVAVTRARKVLFLLERYPGKSSFLREMSECISINRRERYEN
;
A
#
# COMPACT_ATOMS: atom_id res chain seq x y z
N MET A 1 -2.83 18.22 32.54
CA MET A 1 -3.29 17.49 31.33
C MET A 1 -4.55 16.68 31.64
N THR A 2 -5.33 16.26 30.66
CA THR A 2 -6.51 15.40 30.87
C THR A 2 -6.13 13.92 31.05
N SER A 3 -6.99 13.10 31.64
CA SER A 3 -6.79 11.64 31.72
C SER A 3 -6.60 10.98 30.35
N LYS A 4 -7.31 11.44 29.32
CA LYS A 4 -7.16 10.96 27.92
C LYS A 4 -5.82 11.34 27.31
N GLU A 5 -5.33 12.53 27.61
CA GLU A 5 -3.99 13.00 27.21
C GLU A 5 -2.90 12.17 27.91
N LEU A 6 -3.08 11.82 29.19
CA LEU A 6 -2.17 10.93 29.92
C LEU A 6 -2.14 9.53 29.32
N ILE A 7 -3.30 8.94 28.99
CA ILE A 7 -3.38 7.64 28.29
C ILE A 7 -2.64 7.68 26.95
N ALA A 8 -2.74 8.80 26.23
CA ALA A 8 -2.00 8.99 24.99
C ALA A 8 -0.50 9.09 25.23
N LEU A 9 -0.08 9.87 26.22
CA LEU A 9 1.32 10.04 26.60
C LEU A 9 1.93 8.71 27.03
N MET A 10 1.24 7.92 27.85
CA MET A 10 1.64 6.56 28.24
C MET A 10 1.92 5.66 27.04
N GLY A 11 1.14 5.81 25.95
CA GLY A 11 1.35 5.02 24.74
C GLY A 11 2.48 5.55 23.85
N CYS A 12 2.60 6.87 23.68
CA CYS A 12 3.60 7.53 22.83
C CYS A 12 3.59 9.07 22.98
N SER A 13 4.77 9.69 23.16
CA SER A 13 4.91 11.16 23.25
C SER A 13 4.47 11.91 21.98
N ARG A 14 4.71 11.36 20.80
CA ARG A 14 4.29 11.96 19.51
C ARG A 14 2.78 11.89 19.31
N MET A 15 2.16 10.78 19.72
CA MET A 15 0.70 10.65 19.71
C MET A 15 0.05 11.67 20.65
N TYR A 16 0.63 11.91 21.82
CA TYR A 16 0.19 12.97 22.73
C TYR A 16 0.21 14.35 22.07
N ARG A 17 1.32 14.74 21.42
CA ARG A 17 1.43 16.01 20.69
C ARG A 17 0.38 16.15 19.59
N LEU A 18 0.20 15.13 18.74
CA LEU A 18 -0.78 15.17 17.65
C LEU A 18 -2.24 15.18 18.15
N ARG A 19 -2.53 14.54 19.29
CA ARG A 19 -3.84 14.64 19.93
C ARG A 19 -4.15 16.06 20.40
N SER A 20 -3.14 16.78 20.91
CA SER A 20 -3.33 18.14 21.42
C SER A 20 -3.77 19.14 20.34
N LEU A 21 -3.46 18.87 19.07
CA LEU A 21 -3.86 19.68 17.91
C LEU A 21 -5.36 19.56 17.56
N SER A 22 -6.12 18.67 18.20
CA SER A 22 -7.56 18.48 17.92
C SER A 22 -7.85 18.35 16.42
N LEU A 23 -7.03 17.58 15.69
CA LEU A 23 -7.10 17.48 14.23
C LEU A 23 -8.50 17.00 13.80
N LYS A 24 -9.16 17.80 12.96
CA LYS A 24 -10.40 17.43 12.27
C LYS A 24 -10.15 16.12 11.51
N GLY A 25 -10.88 15.06 11.88
CA GLY A 25 -10.65 13.68 11.43
C GLY A 25 -10.39 12.65 12.55
N GLN A 26 -10.10 13.09 13.78
CA GLN A 26 -10.04 12.19 14.94
C GLN A 26 -11.43 11.67 15.32
N THR A 27 -11.90 10.57 14.71
CA THR A 27 -13.25 10.01 14.92
C THR A 27 -14.28 11.12 15.22
N GLU A 28 -14.42 12.12 14.34
CA GLU A 28 -15.27 13.29 14.61
C GLU A 28 -16.69 12.87 14.98
N LYS A 29 -17.18 11.79 14.37
CA LYS A 29 -18.37 11.06 14.77
C LYS A 29 -18.41 10.71 16.27
N ASN A 30 -17.32 10.19 16.83
CA ASN A 30 -17.19 9.97 18.28
C ASN A 30 -17.23 11.28 19.04
N LEU A 31 -16.58 12.36 18.60
CA LEU A 31 -16.63 13.66 19.29
C LEU A 31 -18.07 14.21 19.32
N CYS A 32 -18.78 14.16 18.19
CA CYS A 32 -20.20 14.50 18.10
C CYS A 32 -21.03 13.60 19.03
N PHE A 33 -20.78 12.29 19.05
CA PHE A 33 -21.47 11.38 19.97
C PHE A 33 -21.18 11.70 21.45
N HIS A 34 -19.95 12.09 21.81
CA HIS A 34 -19.64 12.54 23.18
C HIS A 34 -20.31 13.89 23.51
N ALA A 35 -20.49 14.79 22.54
CA ALA A 35 -21.29 15.99 22.72
C ALA A 35 -22.77 15.64 22.98
N ALA A 36 -23.33 14.67 22.25
CA ALA A 36 -24.66 14.13 22.51
C ALA A 36 -24.78 13.51 23.92
N LEU A 37 -23.76 12.79 24.41
CA LEU A 37 -23.72 12.28 25.78
C LEU A 37 -23.71 13.40 26.84
N ARG A 38 -23.08 14.54 26.56
CA ARG A 38 -23.14 15.71 27.45
C ARG A 38 -24.52 16.36 27.45
N MET A 39 -25.15 16.48 26.28
CA MET A 39 -26.55 16.94 26.20
C MET A 39 -27.48 16.01 26.97
N LEU A 40 -27.29 14.69 26.85
CA LEU A 40 -28.02 13.68 27.60
C LEU A 40 -27.87 13.91 29.12
N ALA A 41 -26.63 14.03 29.61
CA ALA A 41 -26.37 14.23 31.03
C ALA A 41 -26.98 15.53 31.58
N LYS A 42 -26.89 16.63 30.81
CA LYS A 42 -27.51 17.91 31.19
C LYS A 42 -29.03 17.80 31.27
N GLY A 43 -29.67 17.19 30.27
CA GLY A 43 -31.11 16.97 30.30
C GLY A 43 -31.56 16.07 31.46
N MET A 44 -30.76 15.07 31.83
CA MET A 44 -31.01 14.26 33.02
C MET A 44 -30.90 15.06 34.33
N ALA A 45 -29.95 16.00 34.41
CA ALA A 45 -29.78 16.88 35.58
C ALA A 45 -30.90 17.91 35.71
N GLU A 46 -31.38 18.44 34.58
CA GLU A 46 -32.47 19.42 34.51
C GLU A 46 -33.87 18.78 34.65
N GLY A 47 -33.96 17.45 34.68
CA GLY A 47 -35.23 16.73 34.75
C GLY A 47 -36.06 16.83 33.47
N THR A 48 -35.41 17.05 32.31
CA THR A 48 -36.09 17.14 31.01
C THR A 48 -36.83 15.84 30.70
N GLU A 49 -38.05 15.98 30.16
CA GLU A 49 -38.84 14.82 29.73
C GLU A 49 -38.07 13.97 28.70
N ARG A 50 -38.13 12.65 28.86
CA ARG A 50 -37.38 11.68 28.05
C ARG A 50 -37.56 11.88 26.54
N GLN A 51 -38.79 12.09 26.08
CA GLN A 51 -39.07 12.25 24.64
C GLN A 51 -38.46 13.54 24.09
N ALA A 52 -38.64 14.66 24.81
CA ALA A 52 -38.07 15.96 24.43
C ALA A 52 -36.53 15.91 24.38
N LEU A 53 -35.89 15.24 25.34
CA LEU A 53 -34.44 15.06 25.38
C LEU A 53 -33.92 14.27 24.17
N LEU A 54 -34.54 13.13 23.85
CA LEU A 54 -34.17 12.32 22.69
C LEU A 54 -34.39 13.09 21.37
N GLN A 55 -35.46 13.87 21.25
CA GLN A 55 -35.71 14.69 20.06
C GLN A 55 -34.69 15.83 19.90
N GLY A 56 -34.27 16.45 21.00
CA GLY A 56 -33.19 17.45 21.01
C GLY A 56 -31.85 16.87 20.56
N ILE A 57 -31.49 15.69 21.07
CA ILE A 57 -30.25 15.00 20.69
C ILE A 57 -30.31 14.52 19.23
N LYS A 58 -31.45 14.02 18.76
CA LYS A 58 -31.63 13.60 17.36
C LYS A 58 -31.33 14.75 16.40
N ARG A 59 -31.95 15.92 16.59
CA ARG A 59 -31.69 17.13 15.78
C ARG A 59 -30.22 17.56 15.80
N PHE A 60 -29.57 17.44 16.96
CA PHE A 60 -28.13 17.70 17.07
C PHE A 60 -27.31 16.70 16.27
N LEU A 61 -27.58 15.39 16.34
CA LEU A 61 -26.83 14.39 15.59
C LEU A 61 -27.05 14.50 14.07
N GLU A 62 -28.27 14.79 13.62
CA GLU A 62 -28.60 15.02 12.20
C GLU A 62 -27.82 16.19 11.61
N SER A 63 -27.64 17.27 12.38
CA SER A 63 -26.86 18.44 11.97
C SER A 63 -25.35 18.29 12.16
N ALA A 64 -24.91 17.55 13.18
CA ALA A 64 -23.50 17.39 13.52
C ALA A 64 -22.80 16.29 12.70
N TYR A 65 -23.53 15.30 12.18
CA TYR A 65 -22.96 14.24 11.34
C TYR A 65 -22.83 14.73 9.90
N ARG A 66 -21.62 14.63 9.36
CA ARG A 66 -21.31 15.03 7.97
C ARG A 66 -21.48 13.85 7.03
N GLU A 67 -21.99 14.12 5.84
CA GLU A 67 -22.18 13.12 4.78
C GLU A 67 -20.83 12.54 4.33
N GLU A 68 -19.79 13.39 4.26
CA GLU A 68 -18.42 13.01 3.89
C GLU A 68 -17.77 11.92 4.77
N TRP A 69 -18.32 11.64 5.97
CA TRP A 69 -17.82 10.56 6.84
C TRP A 69 -18.27 9.17 6.43
N PHE A 70 -19.20 9.09 5.48
CA PHE A 70 -19.83 7.86 5.05
C PHE A 70 -19.51 7.60 3.59
N CYS A 71 -19.45 6.32 3.21
CA CYS A 71 -19.17 5.95 1.83
C CYS A 71 -20.43 6.02 0.95
N LEU A 72 -21.61 5.96 1.57
CA LEU A 72 -22.92 6.02 0.91
C LEU A 72 -23.82 7.02 1.65
N ASP A 73 -24.63 7.77 0.92
CA ASP A 73 -25.39 8.91 1.44
C ASP A 73 -26.36 8.49 2.56
N TRP A 74 -27.06 7.36 2.38
CA TRP A 74 -28.03 6.83 3.33
C TRP A 74 -27.40 6.30 4.64
N GLN A 75 -26.08 6.06 4.68
CA GLN A 75 -25.42 5.54 5.89
C GLN A 75 -25.43 6.54 7.03
N LYS A 76 -25.49 7.85 6.73
CA LYS A 76 -25.62 8.90 7.74
C LYS A 76 -26.88 8.70 8.57
N ASP A 77 -28.03 8.54 7.92
CA ASP A 77 -29.32 8.38 8.59
C ASP A 77 -29.39 7.08 9.39
N LYS A 78 -28.85 5.99 8.84
CA LYS A 78 -28.73 4.72 9.57
C LYS A 78 -27.82 4.84 10.80
N ALA A 79 -26.72 5.58 10.68
CA ALA A 79 -25.81 5.83 11.80
C ALA A 79 -26.45 6.68 12.90
N VAL A 80 -27.17 7.76 12.53
CA VAL A 80 -27.94 8.58 13.48
C VAL A 80 -29.00 7.72 14.18
N SER A 81 -29.78 6.96 13.43
CA SER A 81 -30.84 6.09 13.97
C SER A 81 -30.29 5.06 14.96
N ARG A 82 -29.17 4.43 14.63
CA ARG A 82 -28.49 3.48 15.51
C ARG A 82 -27.95 4.13 16.78
N ASP A 83 -27.34 5.31 16.64
CA ASP A 83 -26.81 6.05 17.78
C ASP A 83 -27.91 6.53 18.73
N MET A 84 -29.06 6.94 18.17
CA MET A 84 -30.27 7.20 18.94
C MET A 84 -30.78 5.94 19.66
N GLY A 85 -30.72 4.78 19.01
CA GLY A 85 -31.04 3.49 19.63
C GLY A 85 -30.19 3.22 20.88
N TYR A 86 -28.88 3.47 20.82
CA TYR A 86 -27.99 3.28 21.99
C TYR A 86 -28.35 4.20 23.15
N LEU A 87 -28.64 5.47 22.87
CA LEU A 87 -29.03 6.45 23.89
C LEU A 87 -30.39 6.14 24.50
N ALA A 88 -31.37 5.73 23.67
CA ALA A 88 -32.68 5.33 24.13
C ALA A 88 -32.61 4.07 25.02
N ARG A 89 -31.77 3.09 24.66
CA ARG A 89 -31.50 1.89 25.46
C ARG A 89 -30.94 2.25 26.84
N PHE A 90 -29.99 3.18 26.92
CA PHE A 90 -29.44 3.66 28.18
C PHE A 90 -30.51 4.34 29.06
N LEU A 91 -31.32 5.24 28.50
CA LEU A 91 -32.39 5.93 29.26
C LEU A 91 -33.49 4.98 29.77
N SER A 92 -33.70 3.83 29.13
CA SER A 92 -34.59 2.79 29.68
C SER A 92 -34.02 2.15 30.94
N ALA A 93 -32.69 2.01 31.04
CA ALA A 93 -32.02 1.36 32.17
C ALA A 93 -31.69 2.35 33.32
N TYR A 94 -31.50 3.63 33.00
CA TYR A 94 -31.20 4.70 33.96
C TYR A 94 -32.28 5.80 33.89
N PRO A 95 -33.40 5.65 34.62
CA PRO A 95 -34.51 6.58 34.55
C PRO A 95 -34.16 7.96 35.14
N VAL A 96 -34.68 9.01 34.49
CA VAL A 96 -34.58 10.40 34.93
C VAL A 96 -35.39 10.58 36.23
N GLY A 97 -34.82 11.24 37.25
CA GLY A 97 -35.53 11.60 38.49
C GLY A 97 -35.36 10.68 39.70
N ALA A 98 -34.55 9.62 39.62
CA ALA A 98 -34.35 8.68 40.74
C ALA A 98 -33.36 9.16 41.84
N GLY A 99 -32.83 10.38 41.75
CA GLY A 99 -31.84 10.94 42.69
C GLY A 99 -31.32 12.29 42.21
N LYS A 100 -30.38 12.91 42.94
CA LYS A 100 -29.79 14.18 42.52
C LYS A 100 -28.70 13.91 41.48
N VAL A 101 -28.88 14.46 40.28
CA VAL A 101 -27.98 14.29 39.14
C VAL A 101 -27.28 15.62 38.88
N ILE A 102 -25.95 15.60 38.79
CA ILE A 102 -25.16 16.75 38.35
C ILE A 102 -24.44 16.34 37.07
N ALA A 103 -24.67 17.09 36.01
CA ALA A 103 -23.99 16.88 34.73
C ALA A 103 -22.59 17.49 34.75
N ASP A 104 -21.68 16.86 34.01
CA ASP A 104 -20.41 17.48 33.63
C ASP A 104 -19.50 17.90 34.82
N TYR A 105 -19.39 17.08 35.86
CA TYR A 105 -18.62 17.38 37.09
C TYR A 105 -17.09 17.18 36.91
N PRO A 106 -16.27 18.25 36.98
CA PRO A 106 -14.82 18.13 36.83
C PRO A 106 -14.13 17.67 38.13
N VAL A 107 -13.01 16.97 37.98
CA VAL A 107 -12.10 16.66 39.08
C VAL A 107 -10.65 16.98 38.66
N GLU A 108 -9.83 17.40 39.59
CA GLU A 108 -8.39 17.62 39.39
C GLU A 108 -7.64 16.93 40.53
N ILE A 109 -6.59 16.19 40.17
CA ILE A 109 -5.72 15.53 41.14
C ILE A 109 -4.27 15.93 40.91
N GLY A 110 -3.52 16.06 42.00
CA GLY A 110 -2.07 16.11 41.95
C GLY A 110 -1.49 14.72 41.66
N LEU A 111 -0.55 14.65 40.74
CA LEU A 111 0.24 13.47 40.44
C LEU A 111 1.70 13.92 40.42
N SER A 112 2.65 13.09 40.82
CA SER A 112 4.08 13.43 40.70
C SER A 112 4.79 12.22 40.13
N CYS A 113 4.85 12.17 38.80
CA CYS A 113 5.52 11.11 38.05
C CYS A 113 6.03 11.65 36.71
N GLU A 114 6.97 10.94 36.11
CA GLU A 114 7.44 11.18 34.76
C GLU A 114 6.88 10.12 33.81
N CYS A 115 6.41 10.54 32.63
CA CYS A 115 5.94 9.62 31.60
C CYS A 115 6.54 9.98 30.25
N ASN A 116 7.32 9.08 29.67
CA ASN A 116 7.93 9.25 28.34
C ASN A 116 8.65 10.61 28.17
N GLY A 117 9.41 11.04 29.19
CA GLY A 117 10.17 12.30 29.18
C GLY A 117 9.35 13.56 29.47
N VAL A 118 8.10 13.42 29.92
CA VAL A 118 7.22 14.54 30.27
C VAL A 118 6.82 14.42 31.75
N ALA A 119 7.09 15.46 32.53
CA ALA A 119 6.64 15.57 33.91
C ALA A 119 5.11 15.72 33.97
N VAL A 120 4.46 14.94 34.83
CA VAL A 120 3.00 14.94 35.02
C VAL A 120 2.69 15.37 36.45
N ASP A 121 2.39 16.66 36.64
CA ASP A 121 2.10 17.25 37.96
C ASP A 121 0.61 17.24 38.32
N ARG A 122 -0.25 17.38 37.30
CA ARG A 122 -1.70 17.47 37.49
C ARG A 122 -2.46 16.77 36.37
N VAL A 123 -3.44 15.98 36.79
CA VAL A 123 -4.33 15.24 35.90
C VAL A 123 -5.78 15.66 36.15
N GLN A 124 -6.44 16.07 35.08
CA GLN A 124 -7.85 16.46 35.09
C GLN A 124 -8.71 15.30 34.60
N GLY A 125 -9.76 15.00 35.34
CA GLY A 125 -10.81 14.04 35.00
C GLY A 125 -12.18 14.72 34.98
N LYS A 126 -13.19 13.98 34.54
CA LYS A 126 -14.56 14.48 34.52
C LYS A 126 -15.56 13.33 34.66
N ALA A 127 -16.49 13.46 35.60
CA ALA A 127 -17.70 12.65 35.64
C ALA A 127 -18.69 13.25 34.63
N THR A 128 -19.14 12.46 33.65
CA THR A 128 -20.24 12.90 32.76
C THR A 128 -21.51 13.09 33.57
N ILE A 129 -21.75 12.20 34.53
CA ILE A 129 -22.84 12.26 35.50
C ILE A 129 -22.24 12.03 36.89
N LEU A 130 -22.58 12.90 37.84
CA LEU A 130 -22.45 12.62 39.26
C LEU A 130 -23.85 12.31 39.79
N TYR A 131 -24.03 11.09 40.27
CA TYR A 131 -25.30 10.62 40.82
C TYR A 131 -25.19 10.46 42.33
N GLU A 132 -26.10 11.09 43.05
CA GLU A 132 -26.24 11.00 44.49
C GLU A 132 -27.51 10.24 44.83
N ASP A 133 -27.35 9.09 45.48
CA ASP A 133 -28.48 8.27 45.92
C ASP A 133 -29.07 8.78 47.23
N LYS A 134 -30.27 8.28 47.58
CA LYS A 134 -30.95 8.64 48.83
C LYS A 134 -30.19 8.19 50.10
N GLY A 135 -29.22 7.28 49.96
CA GLY A 135 -28.38 6.75 51.04
C GLY A 135 -27.09 7.55 51.26
N GLY A 136 -26.89 8.66 50.55
CA GLY A 136 -25.70 9.51 50.69
C GLY A 136 -24.46 9.01 49.96
N MET A 137 -24.57 8.00 49.09
CA MET A 137 -23.48 7.52 48.26
C MET A 137 -23.30 8.37 47.01
N VAL A 138 -22.05 8.73 46.70
CA VAL A 138 -21.70 9.53 45.52
C VAL A 138 -21.14 8.60 44.44
N THR A 139 -21.83 8.52 43.31
CA THR A 139 -21.40 7.72 42.16
C THR A 139 -20.96 8.62 41.01
N GLY A 140 -19.66 8.62 40.69
CA GLY A 140 -19.11 9.26 39.50
C GLY A 140 -19.22 8.34 38.29
N ILE A 141 -19.91 8.78 37.25
CA ILE A 141 -20.15 8.00 36.03
C ILE A 141 -19.51 8.69 34.83
N ILE A 142 -18.69 7.94 34.09
CA ILE A 142 -18.14 8.34 32.79
C ILE A 142 -18.96 7.66 31.70
N LEU A 143 -19.66 8.44 30.88
CA LEU A 143 -20.34 7.92 29.70
C LEU A 143 -19.39 7.94 28.50
N CYS A 144 -19.33 6.84 27.77
CA CYS A 144 -18.51 6.72 26.56
C CYS A 144 -19.24 5.93 25.48
N ARG A 145 -18.81 6.07 24.23
CA ARG A 145 -19.34 5.23 23.14
C ARG A 145 -18.84 3.79 23.27
N ARG A 146 -17.53 3.64 23.44
CA ARG A 146 -16.78 2.40 23.69
C ARG A 146 -15.66 2.73 24.70
N PHE A 147 -15.16 1.72 25.40
CA PHE A 147 -13.98 1.92 26.26
C PHE A 147 -12.74 2.22 25.42
N GLU A 148 -11.90 3.15 25.88
CA GLU A 148 -10.68 3.55 25.16
C GLU A 148 -9.62 2.44 25.16
N ARG A 149 -9.59 1.63 26.22
CA ARG A 149 -8.79 0.41 26.35
C ARG A 149 -9.70 -0.79 26.57
N PRO A 150 -9.26 -2.03 26.31
CA PRO A 150 -10.06 -3.24 26.46
C PRO A 150 -10.23 -3.63 27.95
N TYR A 151 -10.76 -2.71 28.76
CA TYR A 151 -10.97 -2.92 30.18
C TYR A 151 -11.97 -4.06 30.42
N SER A 152 -11.61 -4.99 31.30
CA SER A 152 -12.45 -6.13 31.68
C SER A 152 -12.16 -6.59 33.10
N TYR A 153 -13.18 -7.11 33.79
CA TYR A 153 -13.00 -7.76 35.10
C TYR A 153 -12.09 -9.00 35.02
N TYR A 154 -12.03 -9.64 33.84
CA TYR A 154 -11.31 -10.89 33.61
C TYR A 154 -10.03 -10.72 32.77
N ALA A 155 -9.56 -9.48 32.59
CA ALA A 155 -8.34 -9.23 31.84
C ALA A 155 -7.12 -9.86 32.52
N ARG A 156 -6.23 -10.49 31.72
CA ARG A 156 -4.99 -11.10 32.22
C ARG A 156 -3.94 -10.05 32.59
N LYS A 157 -3.79 -9.01 31.76
CA LYS A 157 -2.88 -7.89 32.03
C LYS A 157 -3.50 -6.94 33.05
N GLU A 158 -2.74 -6.56 34.06
CA GLU A 158 -3.15 -5.65 35.14
C GLU A 158 -3.67 -4.29 34.61
N GLU A 159 -3.01 -3.72 33.61
CA GLU A 159 -3.40 -2.45 32.96
C GLU A 159 -4.76 -2.50 32.24
N ASN A 160 -5.25 -3.70 31.90
CA ASN A 160 -6.53 -3.91 31.25
C ASN A 160 -7.61 -4.36 32.25
N LYS A 161 -7.29 -4.51 33.53
CA LYS A 161 -8.31 -4.76 34.56
C LYS A 161 -9.11 -3.48 34.82
N VAL A 162 -10.33 -3.62 35.33
CA VAL A 162 -11.19 -2.46 35.65
C VAL A 162 -10.50 -1.50 36.63
N MET A 163 -9.85 -2.02 37.67
CA MET A 163 -9.07 -1.23 38.64
C MET A 163 -7.71 -0.73 38.09
N GLY A 164 -7.38 -1.05 36.85
CA GLY A 164 -6.28 -0.47 36.08
C GLY A 164 -6.71 0.70 35.18
N SER A 165 -7.99 1.05 35.15
CA SER A 165 -8.48 2.17 34.32
C SER A 165 -8.00 3.51 34.87
N VAL A 166 -7.18 4.20 34.07
CA VAL A 166 -6.67 5.55 34.37
C VAL A 166 -7.82 6.51 34.62
N GLU A 167 -8.87 6.46 33.80
CA GLU A 167 -10.02 7.36 33.90
C GLU A 167 -10.80 7.16 35.20
N LEU A 168 -11.04 5.91 35.61
CA LEU A 168 -11.73 5.59 36.86
C LEU A 168 -10.88 5.91 38.09
N LEU A 169 -9.56 5.71 38.03
CA LEU A 169 -8.64 6.05 39.12
C LEU A 169 -8.58 7.56 39.37
N VAL A 170 -8.44 8.35 38.30
CA VAL A 170 -8.47 9.83 38.39
C VAL A 170 -9.80 10.30 38.98
N LEU A 171 -10.91 9.69 38.55
CA LEU A 171 -12.22 10.04 39.06
C LEU A 171 -12.41 9.64 40.53
N LEU A 172 -11.93 8.46 40.93
CA LEU A 172 -12.03 7.98 42.31
C LEU A 172 -11.24 8.88 43.26
N GLU A 173 -9.99 9.18 42.91
CA GLU A 173 -9.11 10.03 43.71
C GLU A 173 -9.71 11.43 43.89
N GLY A 174 -10.12 12.06 42.78
CA GLY A 174 -10.68 13.41 42.81
C GLY A 174 -12.01 13.51 43.56
N LEU A 175 -12.90 12.52 43.43
CA LEU A 175 -14.15 12.48 44.19
C LEU A 175 -13.93 12.18 45.67
N THR A 176 -12.94 11.34 46.02
CA THR A 176 -12.63 11.04 47.42
C THR A 176 -12.04 12.27 48.12
N GLN A 177 -11.18 13.04 47.45
CA GLN A 177 -10.67 14.32 47.97
C GLN A 177 -11.78 15.36 48.16
N ARG A 178 -12.77 15.36 47.27
CA ARG A 178 -13.88 16.32 47.30
C ARG A 178 -14.98 15.96 48.30
N PHE A 179 -15.18 14.67 48.55
CA PHE A 179 -16.21 14.12 49.44
C PHE A 179 -15.59 13.13 50.44
N PRO A 180 -14.71 13.59 51.36
CA PRO A 180 -13.94 12.71 52.25
C PRO A 180 -14.80 11.87 53.20
N ASP A 181 -15.96 12.41 53.63
CA ASP A 181 -16.85 11.76 54.60
C ASP A 181 -17.94 10.89 53.95
N ARG A 182 -17.89 10.72 52.62
CA ARG A 182 -18.95 10.00 51.87
C ARG A 182 -18.40 8.76 51.19
N LYS A 183 -19.24 7.75 51.05
CA LYS A 183 -18.92 6.57 50.24
C LYS A 183 -18.93 6.96 48.75
N VAL A 184 -17.80 6.73 48.09
CA VAL A 184 -17.61 7.02 46.66
C VAL A 184 -17.59 5.72 45.85
N ARG A 185 -18.27 5.75 44.70
CA ARG A 185 -18.18 4.72 43.65
C ARG A 185 -17.90 5.37 42.32
N VAL A 186 -17.14 4.68 41.48
CA VAL A 186 -16.85 5.12 40.12
C VAL A 186 -17.27 4.06 39.12
N GLN A 187 -17.84 4.52 38.01
CA GLN A 187 -18.32 3.67 36.94
C GLN A 187 -18.00 4.28 35.58
N MET A 188 -17.74 3.41 34.61
CA MET A 188 -17.64 3.75 33.20
C MET A 188 -18.70 2.94 32.46
N ILE A 189 -19.52 3.64 31.68
CA ILE A 189 -20.63 3.07 30.95
C ILE A 189 -20.39 3.28 29.46
N ARG A 190 -20.30 2.19 28.70
CA ARG A 190 -20.26 2.23 27.24
C ARG A 190 -21.64 2.04 26.63
N MET A 191 -21.96 2.88 25.66
CA MET A 191 -23.23 2.84 24.94
C MET A 191 -23.31 1.65 23.97
N VAL A 192 -22.19 1.28 23.36
CA VAL A 192 -22.08 0.13 22.44
C VAL A 192 -21.61 -1.09 23.22
N SER A 193 -22.42 -2.15 23.23
CA SER A 193 -22.10 -3.42 23.89
C SER A 193 -21.29 -4.32 22.95
N PRO A 194 -20.33 -5.14 23.43
CA PRO A 194 -19.69 -6.18 22.63
C PRO A 194 -20.67 -7.27 22.17
N ALA A 195 -21.86 -7.35 22.77
CA ALA A 195 -22.92 -8.26 22.37
C ALA A 195 -23.82 -7.69 21.25
N ASP A 196 -23.64 -6.42 20.86
CA ASP A 196 -24.36 -5.83 19.73
C ASP A 196 -23.85 -6.42 18.41
N THR A 197 -24.76 -6.82 17.53
CA THR A 197 -24.47 -7.22 16.14
C THR A 197 -25.03 -6.16 15.17
N PRO A 198 -24.66 -6.20 13.88
CA PRO A 198 -25.24 -5.29 12.89
C PRO A 198 -26.77 -5.30 12.83
N ASP A 199 -27.37 -6.46 13.08
CA ASP A 199 -28.82 -6.70 12.94
C ASP A 199 -29.56 -6.73 14.29
N ARG A 200 -28.84 -6.75 15.42
CA ARG A 200 -29.43 -6.86 16.75
C ARG A 200 -28.69 -6.00 17.77
N MET A 201 -29.46 -5.16 18.46
CA MET A 201 -29.01 -4.53 19.70
C MET A 201 -29.32 -5.44 20.89
N ALA A 202 -28.30 -5.77 21.69
CA ALA A 202 -28.44 -6.57 22.90
C ALA A 202 -29.20 -5.83 24.01
N ALA A 203 -29.66 -6.55 25.03
CA ALA A 203 -30.19 -5.92 26.24
C ALA A 203 -29.08 -5.12 26.94
N PHE A 204 -29.45 -4.04 27.64
CA PHE A 204 -28.47 -3.24 28.38
C PHE A 204 -27.90 -4.06 29.54
N GLU A 205 -26.58 -4.23 29.60
CA GLU A 205 -25.88 -5.07 30.58
C GLU A 205 -26.33 -6.54 30.55
N GLU A 206 -26.49 -7.14 29.36
CA GLU A 206 -26.87 -8.56 29.20
C GLU A 206 -25.93 -9.54 29.93
N LYS A 207 -24.64 -9.20 30.05
CA LYS A 207 -23.65 -9.88 30.90
C LYS A 207 -22.86 -8.85 31.69
N ARG A 208 -22.40 -9.23 32.88
CA ARG A 208 -21.57 -8.36 33.73
C ARG A 208 -20.34 -7.87 32.97
N GLY A 209 -20.16 -6.55 32.88
CA GLY A 209 -19.07 -5.89 32.15
C GLY A 209 -19.39 -5.57 30.68
N ASN A 210 -20.57 -5.94 30.16
CA ASN A 210 -20.92 -5.66 28.76
C ASN A 210 -21.18 -4.18 28.49
N ASN A 211 -21.74 -3.43 29.42
CA ASN A 211 -21.95 -2.00 29.30
C ASN A 211 -21.31 -1.25 30.47
N ILE A 212 -21.31 -1.83 31.67
CA ILE A 212 -20.90 -1.16 32.91
C ILE A 212 -19.66 -1.84 33.51
N ILE A 213 -18.62 -1.04 33.75
CA ILE A 213 -17.50 -1.42 34.60
C ILE A 213 -17.35 -0.40 35.72
N GLY A 214 -16.96 -0.84 36.92
CA GLY A 214 -16.79 0.07 38.04
C GLY A 214 -16.43 -0.64 39.34
N PHE A 215 -16.18 0.17 40.37
CA PHE A 215 -15.85 -0.27 41.72
C PHE A 215 -16.08 0.86 42.73
N SER A 216 -16.23 0.50 43.99
CA SER A 216 -16.27 1.43 45.11
C SER A 216 -14.88 1.75 45.65
N GLY A 217 -14.73 2.89 46.35
CA GLY A 217 -13.49 3.25 47.02
C GLY A 217 -13.08 2.26 48.10
N ASP A 218 -14.05 1.58 48.73
CA ASP A 218 -13.80 0.58 49.77
C ASP A 218 -13.27 -0.73 49.16
N GLU A 219 -13.90 -1.22 48.06
CA GLU A 219 -13.39 -2.35 47.28
C GLU A 219 -11.98 -2.08 46.73
N PHE A 220 -11.71 -0.84 46.29
CA PHE A 220 -10.40 -0.46 45.80
C PHE A 220 -9.35 -0.45 46.91
N ARG A 221 -9.64 0.19 48.05
CA ARG A 221 -8.70 0.26 49.20
C ARG A 221 -8.37 -1.11 49.78
N ALA A 222 -9.30 -2.05 49.74
CA ALA A 222 -9.07 -3.43 50.19
C ALA A 222 -7.95 -4.14 49.39
N LEU A 223 -7.84 -3.85 48.08
CA LEU A 223 -6.84 -4.44 47.20
C LEU A 223 -5.59 -3.56 47.04
N TYR A 224 -5.76 -2.24 47.11
CA TYR A 224 -4.71 -1.24 46.91
C TYR A 224 -4.71 -0.24 48.08
N PRO A 225 -4.17 -0.64 49.26
CA PRO A 225 -4.18 0.19 50.47
C PRO A 225 -3.37 1.49 50.32
N GLN A 226 -2.47 1.55 49.33
CA GLN A 226 -1.65 2.71 49.00
C GLN A 226 -2.43 3.85 48.30
N GLY A 227 -3.71 3.64 47.95
CA GLY A 227 -4.56 4.66 47.32
C GLY A 227 -4.48 4.72 45.79
N ALA A 228 -5.41 5.46 45.19
CA ALA A 228 -5.57 5.50 43.74
C ALA A 228 -4.47 6.30 43.04
N ALA A 229 -4.02 7.41 43.64
CA ALA A 229 -2.89 8.20 43.12
C ALA A 229 -1.60 7.36 42.95
N ARG A 230 -1.23 6.55 43.96
CA ARG A 230 -0.01 5.72 43.87
C ARG A 230 -0.13 4.59 42.87
N ARG A 231 -1.32 3.99 42.75
CA ARG A 231 -1.61 3.02 41.68
C ARG A 231 -1.50 3.66 40.31
N LEU A 232 -1.98 4.90 40.15
CA LEU A 232 -1.86 5.65 38.90
C LEU A 232 -0.40 5.92 38.53
N CYS A 233 0.44 6.40 39.46
CA CYS A 233 1.88 6.55 39.22
C CYS A 233 2.52 5.23 38.76
N SER A 234 2.23 4.12 39.44
CA SER A 234 2.75 2.81 39.07
C SER A 234 2.33 2.39 37.65
N LEU A 235 1.09 2.66 37.24
CA LEU A 235 0.65 2.36 35.87
C LEU A 235 1.36 3.23 34.82
N VAL A 236 1.60 4.50 35.15
CA VAL A 236 2.27 5.47 34.28
C VAL A 236 3.75 5.14 34.09
N GLU A 237 4.45 4.81 35.18
CA GLU A 237 5.87 4.44 35.19
C GLU A 237 6.14 3.11 34.48
N ASN A 238 5.19 2.16 34.54
CA ASN A 238 5.30 0.85 33.91
C ASN A 238 4.58 0.77 32.55
N ALA A 239 4.24 1.91 31.93
CA ALA A 239 3.51 1.92 30.67
C ALA A 239 4.34 1.35 29.51
N GLU A 240 3.85 0.29 28.87
CA GLU A 240 4.42 -0.23 27.62
C GLU A 240 4.06 0.70 26.45
N LEU A 241 5.07 1.01 25.61
CA LEU A 241 4.84 1.77 24.38
C LEU A 241 3.89 1.00 23.45
N MET A 242 2.93 1.70 22.86
CA MET A 242 2.05 1.12 21.86
C MET A 242 2.79 0.86 20.54
N GLY A 243 2.48 -0.25 19.89
CA GLY A 243 2.98 -0.56 18.55
C GLY A 243 2.49 0.46 17.50
N CYS A 244 3.37 0.84 16.58
CA CYS A 244 3.05 1.79 15.50
C CYS A 244 2.17 1.20 14.37
N SER A 245 1.86 -0.10 14.39
CA SER A 245 1.06 -0.79 13.37
C SER A 245 -0.35 -0.24 13.28
N ASP A 246 -0.99 -0.04 14.44
CA ASP A 246 -2.41 0.30 14.58
C ASP A 246 -2.61 1.75 15.06
N CYS A 247 -1.55 2.56 15.05
CA CYS A 247 -1.62 3.96 15.43
C CYS A 247 -2.39 4.76 14.37
N MET A 248 -3.46 5.44 14.78
CA MET A 248 -4.25 6.33 13.89
C MET A 248 -3.44 7.49 13.30
N TYR A 249 -2.34 7.87 13.95
CA TYR A 249 -1.39 8.88 13.46
C TYR A 249 -0.19 8.26 12.77
N GLY A 250 -0.22 6.96 12.47
CA GLY A 250 0.88 6.24 11.85
C GLY A 250 1.40 6.95 10.60
N GLU A 251 0.51 7.55 9.80
CA GLU A 251 0.89 8.29 8.59
C GLU A 251 1.60 9.63 8.87
N MET A 252 1.31 10.27 10.00
CA MET A 252 1.95 11.52 10.44
C MET A 252 3.23 11.25 11.27
N CYS A 253 3.35 10.06 11.84
CA CYS A 253 4.43 9.65 12.74
C CYS A 253 5.52 8.83 12.06
N ARG A 254 5.15 7.98 11.09
CA ARG A 254 6.12 7.31 10.23
C ARG A 254 6.88 8.43 9.55
N LYS A 255 8.19 8.53 9.79
CA LYS A 255 9.06 9.29 8.90
C LYS A 255 8.65 8.83 7.49
N PRO A 256 8.14 9.72 6.63
CA PRO A 256 7.74 9.33 5.29
C PRO A 256 8.92 8.55 4.71
N ASN A 257 8.61 7.44 4.03
CA ASN A 257 9.58 6.56 3.37
C ASN A 257 10.81 7.37 3.01
N ILE A 258 11.90 7.14 3.77
CA ILE A 258 13.20 7.82 3.72
C ILE A 258 13.26 8.67 2.45
N MET A 259 13.05 9.99 2.55
CA MET A 259 13.11 10.91 1.39
C MET A 259 14.19 10.39 0.47
N TYR A 260 13.80 9.87 -0.70
CA TYR A 260 14.75 9.20 -1.59
C TYR A 260 15.63 10.29 -2.14
N ARG A 261 16.74 10.52 -1.45
CA ARG A 261 17.70 11.52 -1.83
C ARG A 261 18.37 11.06 -3.11
N LYS A 262 18.35 11.89 -4.14
CA LYS A 262 19.26 11.76 -5.28
C LYS A 262 20.66 11.84 -4.70
N ASN A 263 21.36 10.70 -4.63
CA ASN A 263 22.81 10.76 -4.52
C ASN A 263 23.34 11.29 -5.86
N GLN A 264 24.38 12.12 -5.79
CA GLN A 264 25.04 12.66 -6.97
C GLN A 264 25.34 11.51 -7.93
N LYS A 265 24.94 11.68 -9.20
CA LYS A 265 25.20 10.70 -10.25
C LYS A 265 26.67 10.31 -10.22
N ASP A 266 26.95 9.04 -9.94
CA ASP A 266 28.23 8.48 -10.33
C ASP A 266 28.36 8.65 -11.84
N VAL A 267 29.53 9.17 -12.25
CA VAL A 267 29.91 9.31 -13.64
C VAL A 267 29.69 7.95 -14.30
N PRO A 268 28.94 7.86 -15.43
CA PRO A 268 28.68 6.58 -16.08
C PRO A 268 30.01 5.85 -16.26
N ALA A 269 30.11 4.65 -15.67
CA ALA A 269 31.29 3.82 -15.79
C ALA A 269 31.67 3.76 -17.27
N ALA A 270 32.91 4.13 -17.58
CA ALA A 270 33.41 4.17 -18.95
C ALA A 270 32.98 2.88 -19.67
N VAL A 271 32.12 3.04 -20.69
CA VAL A 271 31.55 1.91 -21.44
C VAL A 271 32.73 1.17 -22.06
N LYS A 272 33.11 0.04 -21.48
CA LYS A 272 34.08 -0.85 -22.12
C LYS A 272 33.47 -1.26 -23.46
N PRO A 273 34.21 -1.18 -24.58
CA PRO A 273 33.69 -1.60 -25.86
C PRO A 273 33.24 -3.06 -25.76
N VAL A 274 31.95 -3.29 -26.00
CA VAL A 274 31.36 -4.62 -25.91
C VAL A 274 31.88 -5.44 -27.08
N THR A 275 32.62 -6.51 -26.78
CA THR A 275 33.07 -7.45 -27.80
C THR A 275 32.02 -8.55 -27.95
N PHE A 276 31.32 -8.56 -29.09
CA PHE A 276 30.28 -9.55 -29.38
C PHE A 276 30.88 -10.88 -29.87
N SER A 277 30.28 -12.00 -29.45
CA SER A 277 30.62 -13.35 -29.95
C SER A 277 30.20 -13.54 -31.41
N LYS A 278 30.62 -14.64 -32.03
CA LYS A 278 30.26 -14.97 -33.42
C LYS A 278 28.74 -15.06 -33.57
N GLU A 279 28.08 -15.74 -32.65
CA GLU A 279 26.63 -15.97 -32.63
C GLU A 279 25.88 -14.64 -32.38
N GLN A 280 26.38 -13.80 -31.47
CA GLN A 280 25.80 -12.46 -31.24
C GLN A 280 25.91 -11.56 -32.48
N LYS A 281 27.06 -11.57 -33.18
CA LYS A 281 27.24 -10.84 -34.44
C LYS A 281 26.32 -11.36 -35.54
N GLU A 282 26.06 -12.66 -35.56
CA GLU A 282 25.13 -13.28 -36.50
C GLU A 282 23.68 -12.81 -36.27
N VAL A 283 23.25 -12.68 -35.01
CA VAL A 283 21.95 -12.07 -34.67
C VAL A 283 21.90 -10.59 -35.08
N ILE A 284 22.95 -9.82 -34.79
CA ILE A 284 23.00 -8.38 -35.12
C ILE A 284 22.93 -8.17 -36.64
N GLY A 285 23.69 -8.96 -37.40
CA GLY A 285 23.79 -8.84 -38.86
C GLY A 285 22.65 -9.50 -39.65
N HIS A 286 21.70 -10.18 -39.00
CA HIS A 286 20.59 -10.81 -39.70
C HIS A 286 19.71 -9.76 -40.40
N GLY A 287 19.56 -9.85 -41.72
CA GLY A 287 18.74 -8.91 -42.49
C GLY A 287 17.25 -9.23 -42.41
N LYS A 288 16.71 -9.73 -43.53
CA LYS A 288 15.29 -10.07 -43.71
C LYS A 288 14.96 -11.49 -43.24
N GLY A 289 13.67 -11.75 -43.04
CA GLY A 289 13.15 -13.06 -42.67
C GLY A 289 12.99 -13.25 -41.14
N PRO A 290 12.27 -14.29 -40.73
CA PRO A 290 12.03 -14.60 -39.33
C PRO A 290 13.29 -15.16 -38.66
N LEU A 291 13.50 -14.76 -37.41
CA LEU A 291 14.67 -15.12 -36.61
C LEU A 291 14.23 -15.52 -35.21
N ARG A 292 14.60 -16.73 -34.77
CA ARG A 292 14.43 -17.17 -33.39
C ARG A 292 15.77 -17.23 -32.68
N VAL A 293 15.90 -16.43 -31.62
CA VAL A 293 17.11 -16.37 -30.78
C VAL A 293 16.85 -17.07 -29.45
N CYS A 294 17.47 -18.24 -29.29
CA CYS A 294 17.38 -19.09 -28.10
C CYS A 294 18.54 -18.76 -27.16
N ALA A 295 18.28 -18.08 -26.06
CA ALA A 295 19.34 -17.46 -25.28
C ALA A 295 19.20 -17.70 -23.79
N GLY A 296 20.24 -18.26 -23.17
CA GLY A 296 20.28 -18.48 -21.72
C GLY A 296 20.32 -17.16 -20.91
N PRO A 297 20.15 -17.21 -19.58
CA PRO A 297 20.43 -16.09 -18.69
C PRO A 297 21.85 -15.57 -18.88
N GLY A 298 22.05 -14.25 -18.80
CA GLY A 298 23.40 -13.66 -18.84
C GLY A 298 24.14 -13.77 -20.17
N SER A 299 23.44 -14.12 -21.26
CA SER A 299 24.00 -14.24 -22.62
C SER A 299 24.11 -12.91 -23.39
N GLY A 300 23.61 -11.82 -22.82
CA GLY A 300 23.65 -10.49 -23.44
C GLY A 300 22.49 -10.19 -24.40
N LYS A 301 21.34 -10.87 -24.29
CA LYS A 301 20.11 -10.65 -25.10
C LYS A 301 19.82 -9.16 -25.37
N THR A 302 19.68 -8.36 -24.32
CA THR A 302 19.35 -6.94 -24.43
C THR A 302 20.43 -6.13 -25.17
N ALA A 303 21.71 -6.47 -24.98
CA ALA A 303 22.80 -5.80 -25.69
C ALA A 303 22.77 -6.11 -27.20
N VAL A 304 22.44 -7.36 -27.55
CA VAL A 304 22.26 -7.80 -28.94
C VAL A 304 21.06 -7.12 -29.60
N LEU A 305 19.92 -7.02 -28.91
CA LEU A 305 18.72 -6.32 -29.41
C LEU A 305 19.00 -4.84 -29.68
N VAL A 306 19.61 -4.14 -28.72
CA VAL A 306 19.96 -2.71 -28.88
C VAL A 306 20.94 -2.52 -30.04
N GLU A 307 21.96 -3.37 -30.15
CA GLU A 307 22.94 -3.23 -31.23
C GLU A 307 22.36 -3.59 -32.60
N ARG A 308 21.42 -4.55 -32.66
CA ARG A 308 20.67 -4.87 -33.87
C ARG A 308 19.85 -3.69 -34.36
N VAL A 309 19.13 -3.00 -33.48
CA VAL A 309 18.42 -1.76 -33.81
C VAL A 309 19.37 -0.76 -34.46
N ARG A 310 20.52 -0.49 -33.83
CA ARG A 310 21.52 0.44 -34.38
C ARG A 310 22.06 -0.02 -35.73
N HIS A 311 22.29 -1.32 -35.89
CA HIS A 311 22.76 -1.90 -37.14
C HIS A 311 21.74 -1.72 -38.28
N LEU A 312 20.46 -1.96 -38.03
CA LEU A 312 19.38 -1.75 -39.01
C LEU A 312 19.28 -0.28 -39.43
N ILE A 313 19.33 0.64 -38.47
CA ILE A 313 19.33 2.09 -38.73
C ILE A 313 20.58 2.50 -39.52
N GLY A 314 21.75 2.00 -39.14
CA GLY A 314 23.01 2.22 -39.85
C GLY A 314 23.00 1.70 -41.29
N ASN A 315 22.18 0.69 -41.59
CA ASN A 315 21.94 0.15 -42.93
C ASN A 315 20.80 0.87 -43.68
N GLY A 316 20.28 1.98 -43.15
CA GLY A 316 19.31 2.85 -43.84
C GLY A 316 17.83 2.60 -43.52
N VAL A 317 17.50 1.77 -42.53
CA VAL A 317 16.11 1.61 -42.06
C VAL A 317 15.70 2.84 -41.24
N GLN A 318 14.55 3.43 -41.57
CA GLN A 318 14.00 4.56 -40.80
C GLN A 318 13.68 4.10 -39.37
N PRO A 319 14.11 4.82 -38.31
CA PRO A 319 13.89 4.40 -36.93
C PRO A 319 12.42 4.07 -36.64
N GLU A 320 11.48 4.90 -37.09
CA GLU A 320 10.04 4.76 -36.84
C GLU A 320 9.44 3.48 -37.43
N ARG A 321 10.10 2.89 -38.43
CA ARG A 321 9.72 1.62 -39.07
C ARG A 321 10.19 0.39 -38.29
N ILE A 322 10.87 0.57 -37.16
CA ILE A 322 11.37 -0.52 -36.31
C ILE A 322 10.53 -0.55 -35.02
N LEU A 323 9.94 -1.72 -34.74
CA LEU A 323 9.16 -1.97 -33.52
C LEU A 323 9.91 -2.94 -32.61
N ALA A 324 10.22 -2.50 -31.39
CA ALA A 324 10.79 -3.33 -30.33
C ALA A 324 9.78 -3.51 -29.19
N ILE A 325 9.37 -4.75 -28.96
CA ILE A 325 8.38 -5.14 -27.99
C ILE A 325 9.07 -5.80 -26.81
N THR A 326 8.75 -5.35 -25.60
CA THR A 326 9.27 -5.88 -24.34
C THR A 326 8.14 -6.29 -23.41
N PHE A 327 8.40 -7.21 -22.48
CA PHE A 327 7.39 -7.67 -21.53
C PHE A 327 7.01 -6.60 -20.48
N THR A 328 7.94 -5.70 -20.12
CA THR A 328 7.70 -4.69 -19.08
C THR A 328 8.02 -3.28 -19.55
N LYS A 329 7.24 -2.30 -19.09
CA LYS A 329 7.51 -0.87 -19.37
C LYS A 329 8.91 -0.43 -18.96
N LYS A 330 9.45 -0.99 -17.87
CA LYS A 330 10.83 -0.70 -17.42
C LYS A 330 11.87 -1.20 -18.43
N ALA A 331 11.69 -2.40 -18.97
CA ALA A 331 12.57 -2.92 -20.02
C ALA A 331 12.49 -2.08 -21.30
N ALA A 332 11.30 -1.62 -21.68
CA ALA A 332 11.13 -0.68 -22.80
C ALA A 332 11.94 0.61 -22.56
N GLN A 333 11.77 1.26 -21.41
CA GLN A 333 12.48 2.49 -21.07
C GLN A 333 14.00 2.29 -21.02
N GLU A 334 14.50 1.22 -20.40
CA GLU A 334 15.93 0.91 -20.38
C GLU A 334 16.49 0.66 -21.79
N MET A 335 15.70 0.06 -22.68
CA MET A 335 16.08 -0.17 -24.07
C MET A 335 16.14 1.15 -24.85
N GLU A 336 15.15 2.03 -24.72
CA GLU A 336 15.15 3.38 -25.30
C GLU A 336 16.36 4.20 -24.84
N GLU A 337 16.62 4.23 -23.52
CA GLU A 337 17.75 4.95 -22.93
C GLU A 337 19.08 4.41 -23.45
N ARG A 338 19.21 3.09 -23.62
CA ARG A 338 20.40 2.47 -24.22
C ARG A 338 20.53 2.82 -25.70
N ILE A 339 19.46 2.82 -26.48
CA ILE A 339 19.49 3.21 -27.90
C ILE A 339 19.97 4.65 -28.02
N GLY A 340 19.48 5.55 -27.16
CA GLY A 340 20.01 6.90 -26.99
C GLY A 340 19.68 7.86 -28.14
N MET A 341 18.61 7.60 -28.88
CA MET A 341 18.16 8.42 -30.03
C MET A 341 16.88 9.18 -29.70
N LYS A 342 16.82 10.46 -30.08
CA LYS A 342 15.65 11.33 -29.83
C LYS A 342 14.47 11.01 -30.74
N GLU A 343 14.74 10.78 -32.02
CA GLU A 343 13.82 10.22 -33.02
C GLU A 343 14.26 8.77 -33.27
N GLY A 344 13.91 7.93 -32.31
CA GLY A 344 14.31 6.53 -32.23
C GLY A 344 13.23 5.58 -32.71
N PRO A 345 13.49 4.26 -32.65
CA PRO A 345 12.48 3.25 -32.94
C PRO A 345 11.34 3.27 -31.95
N VAL A 346 10.23 2.64 -32.33
CA VAL A 346 9.10 2.46 -31.43
C VAL A 346 9.42 1.33 -30.46
N VAL A 347 9.66 1.67 -29.19
CA VAL A 347 9.91 0.68 -28.12
C VAL A 347 8.74 0.69 -27.15
N CYS A 348 8.06 -0.43 -26.98
CA CYS A 348 6.88 -0.47 -26.11
C CYS A 348 6.59 -1.88 -25.56
N THR A 349 5.50 -2.00 -24.80
CA THR A 349 4.93 -3.30 -24.42
C THR A 349 3.79 -3.66 -25.35
N LEU A 350 3.41 -4.94 -25.44
CA LEU A 350 2.25 -5.36 -26.25
C LEU A 350 0.96 -4.65 -25.84
N HIS A 351 0.74 -4.48 -24.53
CA HIS A 351 -0.38 -3.71 -24.04
C HIS A 351 -0.31 -2.28 -24.57
N SER A 352 0.79 -1.55 -24.37
CA SER A 352 0.92 -0.18 -24.87
C SER A 352 0.69 -0.06 -26.38
N LEU A 353 1.13 -1.04 -27.17
CA LEU A 353 0.84 -1.12 -28.61
C LEU A 353 -0.65 -1.31 -28.90
N ALA A 354 -1.29 -2.29 -28.25
CA ALA A 354 -2.72 -2.56 -28.41
C ALA A 354 -3.58 -1.35 -28.02
N PHE A 355 -3.24 -0.67 -26.92
CA PHE A 355 -3.93 0.56 -26.51
C PHE A 355 -3.82 1.63 -27.59
N ARG A 356 -2.62 1.85 -28.13
CA ARG A 356 -2.39 2.83 -29.19
C ARG A 356 -3.25 2.54 -30.41
N ILE A 357 -3.24 1.29 -30.89
CA ILE A 357 -4.07 0.83 -32.02
C ILE A 357 -5.54 1.14 -31.74
N LEU A 358 -6.04 0.80 -30.55
CA LEU A 358 -7.43 1.08 -30.17
C LEU A 358 -7.73 2.59 -30.10
N THR A 359 -6.85 3.39 -29.50
CA THR A 359 -7.04 4.83 -29.33
C THR A 359 -6.96 5.62 -30.64
N GLU A 360 -6.16 5.16 -31.60
CA GLU A 360 -6.11 5.76 -32.94
C GLU A 360 -7.40 5.49 -33.74
N HIS A 361 -8.16 4.48 -33.33
CA HIS A 361 -9.37 4.01 -34.01
C HIS A 361 -10.65 4.12 -33.16
N GLU A 362 -10.69 5.04 -32.18
CA GLU A 362 -11.88 5.26 -31.32
C GLU A 362 -13.15 5.60 -32.08
N TYR A 363 -13.02 6.12 -33.30
CA TYR A 363 -14.16 6.35 -34.20
C TYR A 363 -14.89 5.06 -34.62
N LEU A 364 -14.28 3.88 -34.43
CA LEU A 364 -14.87 2.56 -34.69
C LEU A 364 -15.24 1.81 -33.42
N VAL A 365 -14.39 1.87 -32.39
CA VAL A 365 -14.54 1.08 -31.16
C VAL A 365 -15.18 1.84 -30.01
N GLY A 366 -15.44 3.15 -30.18
CA GLY A 366 -15.92 4.03 -29.13
C GLY A 366 -14.77 4.64 -28.31
N THR A 367 -15.14 5.51 -27.36
CA THR A 367 -14.17 6.10 -26.43
C THR A 367 -13.63 5.03 -25.50
N ILE A 368 -12.31 4.96 -25.34
CA ILE A 368 -11.64 3.98 -24.52
C ILE A 368 -10.93 4.66 -23.34
N ARG A 369 -11.09 4.05 -22.15
CA ARG A 369 -10.44 4.42 -20.90
C ARG A 369 -9.98 3.17 -20.17
N LEU A 370 -8.72 3.12 -19.77
CA LEU A 370 -8.17 1.94 -19.09
C LEU A 370 -8.60 1.91 -17.61
N ALA A 371 -9.34 0.88 -17.23
CA ALA A 371 -9.83 0.63 -15.89
C ALA A 371 -9.05 -0.49 -15.20
N GLY A 372 -8.49 -0.18 -14.04
CA GLY A 372 -7.96 -1.17 -13.10
C GLY A 372 -8.97 -1.50 -12.00
N VAL A 373 -8.54 -2.35 -11.07
CA VAL A 373 -9.39 -2.80 -9.94
C VAL A 373 -9.90 -1.62 -9.10
N VAL A 374 -9.11 -0.56 -8.92
CA VAL A 374 -9.53 0.63 -8.15
C VAL A 374 -10.70 1.34 -8.83
N ASP A 375 -10.67 1.47 -10.16
CA ASP A 375 -11.75 2.11 -10.92
C ASP A 375 -13.04 1.29 -10.83
N GLN A 376 -12.93 -0.03 -10.98
CA GLN A 376 -14.05 -0.97 -10.81
C GLN A 376 -14.68 -0.82 -9.42
N LYS A 377 -13.86 -0.77 -8.36
CA LYS A 377 -14.33 -0.57 -6.99
C LYS A 377 -14.97 0.81 -6.77
N SER A 378 -14.39 1.86 -7.35
CA SER A 378 -14.92 3.22 -7.26
C SER A 378 -16.25 3.36 -7.99
N LEU A 379 -16.38 2.75 -9.18
CA LEU A 379 -17.63 2.71 -9.94
C LEU A 379 -18.71 1.95 -9.17
N LEU A 380 -18.37 0.77 -8.64
CA LEU A 380 -19.30 -0.03 -7.86
C LEU A 380 -19.76 0.71 -6.60
N LEU A 381 -18.87 1.48 -5.94
CA LEU A 381 -19.27 2.32 -4.81
C LEU A 381 -20.32 3.38 -5.21
N LYS A 382 -20.12 4.05 -6.36
CA LYS A 382 -21.09 5.02 -6.90
C LYS A 382 -22.44 4.36 -7.21
N ILE A 383 -22.43 3.15 -7.76
CA ILE A 383 -23.66 2.39 -8.06
C ILE A 383 -24.41 2.00 -6.78
N LEU A 384 -23.70 1.48 -5.77
CA LEU A 384 -24.31 1.08 -4.49
C LEU A 384 -24.94 2.24 -3.71
N ASN A 385 -24.65 3.48 -4.09
CA ASN A 385 -25.30 4.66 -3.51
C ASN A 385 -26.75 4.81 -3.99
N HIS A 386 -27.06 4.31 -5.18
CA HIS A 386 -28.37 4.43 -5.82
C HIS A 386 -29.07 3.09 -6.05
N ALA A 387 -28.35 1.97 -5.93
CA ALA A 387 -28.90 0.64 -6.07
C ALA A 387 -29.74 0.22 -4.85
N PRO A 388 -30.71 -0.70 -5.03
CA PRO A 388 -31.43 -1.32 -3.91
C PRO A 388 -30.50 -1.97 -2.89
N LEU A 389 -30.89 -1.94 -1.61
CA LEU A 389 -30.13 -2.57 -0.54
C LEU A 389 -30.15 -4.09 -0.67
N LEU A 390 -28.98 -4.68 -0.87
CA LEU A 390 -28.79 -6.13 -0.80
C LEU A 390 -29.13 -6.69 0.58
N GLU A 391 -29.82 -7.82 0.60
CA GLU A 391 -30.20 -8.52 1.82
C GLU A 391 -29.07 -9.40 2.39
N GLY A 392 -29.01 -9.53 3.72
CA GLY A 392 -28.08 -10.44 4.40
C GLY A 392 -26.59 -10.04 4.33
N VAL A 393 -26.27 -8.81 3.90
CA VAL A 393 -24.89 -8.31 3.80
C VAL A 393 -24.61 -7.13 4.73
N SER A 394 -23.36 -7.03 5.19
CA SER A 394 -22.91 -5.87 5.97
C SER A 394 -22.33 -4.79 5.06
N TYR A 395 -22.84 -3.57 5.23
CA TYR A 395 -22.29 -2.36 4.62
C TYR A 395 -21.25 -1.67 5.52
N GLU A 396 -20.96 -2.23 6.70
CA GLU A 396 -19.88 -1.72 7.56
C GLU A 396 -18.52 -2.10 6.98
N GLY A 397 -17.62 -1.13 6.84
CA GLY A 397 -16.30 -1.38 6.24
C GLY A 397 -16.38 -1.77 4.76
N ILE A 398 -17.36 -1.24 4.03
CA ILE A 398 -17.67 -1.59 2.63
C ILE A 398 -16.44 -1.58 1.69
N THR A 399 -15.51 -0.64 1.92
CA THR A 399 -14.29 -0.43 1.12
C THR A 399 -13.07 -1.23 1.60
N MET A 400 -13.18 -1.96 2.72
CA MET A 400 -12.08 -2.78 3.24
C MET A 400 -11.69 -3.89 2.27
N LYS A 401 -10.48 -4.46 2.44
CA LYS A 401 -9.94 -5.54 1.60
C LYS A 401 -10.88 -6.74 1.42
N TYR A 402 -11.67 -7.04 2.44
CA TYR A 402 -12.67 -8.11 2.46
C TYR A 402 -14.10 -7.58 2.63
N GLY A 403 -14.33 -6.29 2.34
CA GLY A 403 -15.65 -5.66 2.40
C GLY A 403 -16.56 -6.07 1.25
N LEU A 404 -17.79 -5.55 1.27
CA LEU A 404 -18.84 -5.87 0.28
C LEU A 404 -18.39 -5.61 -1.16
N ILE A 405 -17.75 -4.47 -1.45
CA ILE A 405 -17.28 -4.13 -2.81
C ILE A 405 -16.33 -5.19 -3.36
N SER A 406 -15.35 -5.61 -2.57
CA SER A 406 -14.39 -6.64 -2.99
C SER A 406 -15.02 -8.02 -3.11
N THR A 407 -16.12 -8.28 -2.41
CA THR A 407 -16.87 -9.53 -2.50
C THR A 407 -17.74 -9.55 -3.75
N LEU A 408 -18.43 -8.45 -4.05
CA LEU A 408 -19.26 -8.31 -5.24
C LEU A 408 -18.45 -8.42 -6.52
N LEU A 409 -17.27 -7.80 -6.61
CA LEU A 409 -16.41 -7.96 -7.81
C LEU A 409 -16.00 -9.43 -8.04
N LYS A 410 -15.76 -10.21 -6.98
CA LYS A 410 -15.51 -11.66 -7.12
C LYS A 410 -16.74 -12.43 -7.56
N ASP A 411 -17.91 -12.02 -7.08
CA ASP A 411 -19.19 -12.60 -7.52
C ASP A 411 -19.43 -12.30 -9.00
N PHE A 412 -19.10 -11.07 -9.47
CA PHE A 412 -19.19 -10.71 -10.88
C PHE A 412 -18.25 -11.55 -11.73
N GLU A 413 -16.98 -11.69 -11.34
CA GLU A 413 -16.01 -12.56 -12.04
C GLU A 413 -16.50 -14.02 -12.12
N TYR A 414 -17.12 -14.54 -11.04
CA TYR A 414 -17.72 -15.87 -11.06
C TYR A 414 -18.90 -15.95 -12.06
N ILE A 415 -19.77 -14.94 -12.08
CA ILE A 415 -20.92 -14.86 -13.00
C ILE A 415 -20.43 -14.80 -14.45
N ASP A 416 -19.39 -14.03 -14.74
CA ASP A 416 -18.84 -13.90 -16.10
C ASP A 416 -18.23 -15.22 -16.58
N ARG A 417 -17.57 -15.98 -15.69
CA ARG A 417 -16.93 -17.26 -16.03
C ARG A 417 -17.89 -18.44 -16.10
N HIS A 418 -18.89 -18.49 -15.22
CA HIS A 418 -19.74 -19.67 -15.03
C HIS A 418 -21.21 -19.45 -15.40
N GLY A 419 -21.64 -18.22 -15.63
CA GLY A 419 -23.01 -17.85 -15.97
C GLY A 419 -23.91 -17.58 -14.75
N LYS A 420 -24.99 -16.82 -14.99
CA LYS A 420 -25.95 -16.37 -13.97
C LYS A 420 -26.64 -17.53 -13.25
N ASP A 421 -27.06 -18.57 -13.97
CA ASP A 421 -27.80 -19.71 -13.39
C ASP A 421 -26.94 -20.51 -12.40
N ASN A 422 -25.66 -20.75 -12.76
CA ASN A 422 -24.72 -21.45 -11.89
C ASN A 422 -24.41 -20.67 -10.61
N PHE A 423 -24.37 -19.33 -10.68
CA PHE A 423 -24.19 -18.49 -9.51
C PHE A 423 -25.35 -18.65 -8.50
N VAL A 424 -26.59 -18.70 -8.99
CA VAL A 424 -27.78 -18.90 -8.13
C VAL A 424 -27.72 -20.24 -7.39
N ILE A 425 -27.31 -21.30 -8.11
CA ILE A 425 -27.19 -22.65 -7.54
C ILE A 425 -26.01 -22.75 -6.55
N ALA A 426 -24.86 -22.15 -6.87
CA ALA A 426 -23.65 -22.24 -6.07
C ALA A 426 -23.76 -21.44 -4.75
N PHE A 427 -24.52 -20.34 -4.73
CA PHE A 427 -24.59 -19.43 -3.59
C PHE A 427 -26.04 -19.14 -3.12
N PRO A 428 -26.82 -20.16 -2.72
CA PRO A 428 -28.25 -20.01 -2.43
C PRO A 428 -28.57 -19.19 -1.16
N LYS A 429 -27.55 -18.88 -0.33
CA LYS A 429 -27.68 -18.06 0.87
C LYS A 429 -27.46 -16.56 0.61
N LYS A 430 -27.00 -16.20 -0.60
CA LYS A 430 -26.81 -14.80 -0.99
C LYS A 430 -28.11 -14.25 -1.57
N ASP A 431 -28.27 -12.93 -1.51
CA ASP A 431 -29.27 -12.20 -2.30
C ASP A 431 -28.87 -12.20 -3.78
N THR A 432 -29.06 -13.34 -4.45
CA THR A 432 -28.61 -13.54 -5.83
C THR A 432 -29.36 -12.62 -6.80
N GLY A 433 -30.65 -12.36 -6.57
CA GLY A 433 -31.45 -11.43 -7.36
C GLY A 433 -30.92 -10.00 -7.27
N GLY A 434 -30.67 -9.50 -6.05
CA GLY A 434 -30.07 -8.19 -5.85
C GLY A 434 -28.67 -8.07 -6.45
N ILE A 435 -27.81 -9.08 -6.28
CA ILE A 435 -26.44 -9.07 -6.83
C ILE A 435 -26.45 -9.04 -8.36
N LEU A 436 -27.33 -9.82 -9.00
CA LEU A 436 -27.47 -9.82 -10.46
C LEU A 436 -27.92 -8.45 -10.98
N HIS A 437 -28.87 -7.81 -10.30
CA HIS A 437 -29.31 -6.47 -10.67
C HIS A 437 -28.19 -5.43 -10.51
N VAL A 438 -27.41 -5.47 -9.42
CA VAL A 438 -26.24 -4.59 -9.23
C VAL A 438 -25.19 -4.85 -10.32
N LYS A 439 -24.98 -6.11 -10.73
CA LYS A 439 -24.07 -6.44 -11.84
C LYS A 439 -24.55 -5.81 -13.15
N GLU A 440 -25.83 -5.88 -13.46
CA GLU A 440 -26.39 -5.28 -14.68
C GLU A 440 -26.19 -3.76 -14.73
N LEU A 441 -26.42 -3.07 -13.60
CA LEU A 441 -26.13 -1.64 -13.47
C LEU A 441 -24.63 -1.37 -13.63
N TYR A 442 -23.79 -2.24 -13.08
CA TYR A 442 -22.33 -2.14 -13.17
C TYR A 442 -21.82 -2.32 -14.59
N ASP A 443 -22.23 -3.37 -15.30
CA ASP A 443 -21.81 -3.63 -16.67
C ASP A 443 -22.25 -2.50 -17.61
N ALA A 444 -23.48 -2.00 -17.45
CA ALA A 444 -24.00 -0.88 -18.23
C ALA A 444 -23.18 0.41 -18.00
N ALA A 445 -22.93 0.76 -16.73
CA ALA A 445 -22.14 1.94 -16.39
C ALA A 445 -20.67 1.80 -16.82
N PHE A 446 -20.08 0.60 -16.71
CA PHE A 446 -18.72 0.31 -17.13
C PHE A 446 -18.55 0.55 -18.64
N HIS A 447 -19.51 0.06 -19.44
CA HIS A 447 -19.55 0.29 -20.88
C HIS A 447 -19.81 1.76 -21.26
N GLU A 448 -20.78 2.43 -20.62
CA GLU A 448 -21.10 3.85 -20.90
C GLU A 448 -19.90 4.78 -20.62
N MET A 449 -19.10 4.45 -19.60
CA MET A 449 -17.88 5.21 -19.29
C MET A 449 -16.72 4.94 -20.26
N GLY A 450 -16.89 4.00 -21.20
CA GLY A 450 -15.85 3.56 -22.14
C GLY A 450 -14.73 2.78 -21.47
N TYR A 451 -15.00 2.12 -20.34
CA TYR A 451 -13.97 1.38 -19.63
C TYR A 451 -13.63 0.07 -20.33
N ILE A 452 -12.33 -0.20 -20.38
CA ILE A 452 -11.78 -1.50 -20.77
C ILE A 452 -10.76 -1.94 -19.72
N THR A 453 -10.66 -3.24 -19.50
CA THR A 453 -9.64 -3.86 -18.65
C THR A 453 -8.32 -4.07 -19.39
N TYR A 454 -7.26 -4.38 -18.66
CA TYR A 454 -5.95 -4.71 -19.25
C TYR A 454 -6.01 -5.95 -20.14
N ASP A 455 -6.84 -6.94 -19.82
CA ASP A 455 -6.97 -8.17 -20.60
C ASP A 455 -7.79 -7.91 -21.88
N GLU A 456 -8.87 -7.12 -21.78
CA GLU A 456 -9.69 -6.71 -22.94
C GLU A 456 -8.91 -5.89 -23.96
N GLN A 457 -7.92 -5.13 -23.51
CA GLN A 457 -7.08 -4.31 -24.39
C GLN A 457 -6.41 -5.12 -25.50
N ILE A 458 -5.88 -6.32 -25.19
CA ILE A 458 -5.26 -7.19 -26.20
C ILE A 458 -6.33 -7.84 -27.08
N THR A 459 -7.38 -8.41 -26.47
CA THR A 459 -8.43 -9.14 -27.21
C THR A 459 -9.20 -8.24 -28.15
N MET A 460 -9.52 -7.00 -27.75
CA MET A 460 -10.17 -5.99 -28.59
C MET A 460 -9.28 -5.58 -29.77
N ALA A 461 -7.97 -5.38 -29.54
CA ALA A 461 -7.04 -5.04 -30.63
C ALA A 461 -6.93 -6.17 -31.65
N VAL A 462 -6.82 -7.43 -31.18
CA VAL A 462 -6.83 -8.62 -32.04
C VAL A 462 -8.14 -8.71 -32.83
N GLY A 463 -9.28 -8.49 -32.18
CA GLY A 463 -10.60 -8.45 -32.83
C GLY A 463 -10.67 -7.41 -33.94
N LEU A 464 -10.26 -6.17 -33.64
CA LEU A 464 -10.23 -5.07 -34.62
C LEU A 464 -9.38 -5.41 -35.85
N LEU A 465 -8.17 -5.94 -35.65
CA LEU A 465 -7.26 -6.28 -36.76
C LEU A 465 -7.74 -7.48 -37.59
N LYS A 466 -8.49 -8.41 -36.99
CA LYS A 466 -9.11 -9.52 -37.72
C LYS A 466 -10.32 -9.07 -38.53
N GLU A 467 -11.18 -8.25 -37.94
CA GLU A 467 -12.43 -7.78 -38.56
C GLU A 467 -12.20 -6.69 -39.61
N ARG A 468 -11.13 -5.91 -39.48
CA ARG A 468 -10.82 -4.77 -40.37
C ARG A 468 -9.44 -4.92 -41.03
N PRO A 469 -9.34 -5.69 -42.14
CA PRO A 469 -8.08 -5.92 -42.84
C PRO A 469 -7.33 -4.65 -43.25
N GLY A 470 -8.03 -3.58 -43.66
CA GLY A 470 -7.38 -2.32 -44.04
C GLY A 470 -6.65 -1.62 -42.89
N ILE A 471 -7.13 -1.76 -41.65
CA ILE A 471 -6.41 -1.25 -40.46
C ILE A 471 -5.20 -2.12 -40.20
N ARG A 472 -5.35 -3.45 -40.30
CA ARG A 472 -4.23 -4.39 -40.17
C ARG A 472 -3.12 -4.09 -41.18
N GLU A 473 -3.46 -3.86 -42.44
CA GLU A 473 -2.50 -3.48 -43.48
C GLU A 473 -1.79 -2.17 -43.14
N ALA A 474 -2.50 -1.13 -42.71
CA ALA A 474 -1.89 0.13 -42.28
C ALA A 474 -0.93 -0.04 -41.08
N VAL A 475 -1.28 -0.89 -40.11
CA VAL A 475 -0.42 -1.22 -38.97
C VAL A 475 0.81 -2.01 -39.43
N GLN A 476 0.65 -2.99 -40.31
CA GLN A 476 1.75 -3.77 -40.88
C GLN A 476 2.69 -2.90 -41.73
N GLU A 477 2.15 -1.93 -42.46
CA GLU A 477 2.95 -0.96 -43.22
C GLU A 477 3.75 -0.01 -42.32
N SER A 478 3.28 0.24 -41.10
CA SER A 478 3.97 1.10 -40.14
C SER A 478 5.31 0.52 -39.67
N TYR A 479 5.50 -0.80 -39.74
CA TYR A 479 6.70 -1.48 -39.21
C TYR A 479 7.31 -2.45 -40.22
N ASP A 480 8.53 -2.15 -40.67
CA ASP A 480 9.31 -3.02 -41.54
C ASP A 480 10.00 -4.16 -40.78
N TYR A 481 10.31 -3.94 -39.49
CA TYR A 481 10.98 -4.91 -38.62
C TYR A 481 10.30 -4.94 -37.25
N VAL A 482 9.97 -6.15 -36.78
CA VAL A 482 9.37 -6.38 -35.47
C VAL A 482 10.31 -7.25 -34.65
N MET A 483 10.63 -6.81 -33.42
CA MET A 483 11.46 -7.55 -32.48
C MET A 483 10.68 -7.75 -31.18
N VAL A 484 10.67 -8.97 -30.65
CA VAL A 484 9.97 -9.31 -29.42
C VAL A 484 10.95 -9.95 -28.44
N ASP A 485 11.16 -9.31 -27.31
CA ASP A 485 11.96 -9.83 -26.19
C ASP A 485 11.08 -10.57 -25.18
N GLU A 486 11.68 -11.50 -24.42
CA GLU A 486 11.01 -12.33 -23.40
C GLU A 486 9.77 -13.07 -23.93
N VAL A 487 9.84 -13.58 -25.17
CA VAL A 487 8.73 -14.23 -25.88
C VAL A 487 8.11 -15.42 -25.14
N GLN A 488 8.86 -16.04 -24.22
CA GLN A 488 8.39 -17.18 -23.42
C GLN A 488 7.33 -16.81 -22.36
N ASP A 489 7.11 -15.52 -22.11
CA ASP A 489 6.10 -15.04 -21.16
C ASP A 489 4.79 -14.64 -21.86
N LEU A 490 4.71 -14.74 -23.19
CA LEU A 490 3.51 -14.36 -23.93
C LEU A 490 2.39 -15.38 -23.74
N ASP A 491 1.16 -14.88 -23.61
CA ASP A 491 -0.03 -15.70 -23.73
C ASP A 491 -0.43 -15.92 -25.20
N THR A 492 -1.42 -16.78 -25.44
CA THR A 492 -1.90 -17.13 -26.79
C THR A 492 -2.43 -15.92 -27.57
N CYS A 493 -3.13 -14.99 -26.90
CA CYS A 493 -3.73 -13.83 -27.56
C CYS A 493 -2.67 -12.77 -27.88
N GLN A 494 -1.69 -12.60 -26.99
CA GLN A 494 -0.50 -11.78 -27.22
C GLN A 494 0.34 -12.28 -28.40
N ALA A 495 0.57 -13.59 -28.50
CA ALA A 495 1.25 -14.21 -29.62
C ALA A 495 0.48 -14.01 -30.95
N GLU A 496 -0.86 -14.11 -30.89
CA GLU A 496 -1.72 -13.83 -32.04
C GLU A 496 -1.64 -12.36 -32.50
N LEU A 497 -1.62 -11.40 -31.55
CA LEU A 497 -1.41 -9.99 -31.88
C LEU A 497 -0.06 -9.78 -32.59
N VAL A 498 1.02 -10.42 -32.13
CA VAL A 498 2.33 -10.38 -32.81
C VAL A 498 2.22 -10.90 -34.25
N GLY A 499 1.52 -12.01 -34.47
CA GLY A 499 1.30 -12.53 -35.83
C GLY A 499 0.53 -11.56 -36.74
N LEU A 500 -0.45 -10.83 -36.21
CA LEU A 500 -1.26 -9.88 -36.98
C LEU A 500 -0.53 -8.60 -37.37
N ILE A 501 0.45 -8.15 -36.57
CA ILE A 501 1.22 -6.92 -36.85
C ILE A 501 2.42 -7.13 -37.77
N VAL A 502 2.86 -8.38 -37.96
CA VAL A 502 4.01 -8.69 -38.81
C VAL A 502 3.60 -8.68 -40.28
N ARG A 503 4.35 -7.94 -41.10
CA ARG A 503 4.07 -7.80 -42.53
C ARG A 503 4.52 -9.05 -43.32
N PRO A 504 3.61 -9.73 -44.04
CA PRO A 504 3.97 -10.77 -45.00
C PRO A 504 4.36 -10.16 -46.37
N PRO A 505 5.10 -10.88 -47.23
CA PRO A 505 5.67 -12.21 -47.00
C PRO A 505 7.07 -12.18 -46.35
N GLU A 506 7.68 -11.00 -46.16
CA GLU A 506 9.06 -10.93 -45.65
C GLU A 506 9.20 -11.44 -44.21
N ASN A 507 8.13 -11.37 -43.41
CA ASN A 507 8.08 -11.90 -42.04
C ASN A 507 9.32 -11.49 -41.22
N ASN A 508 9.69 -10.20 -41.27
CA ASN A 508 10.85 -9.64 -40.56
C ASN A 508 10.61 -9.58 -39.04
N LEU A 509 10.33 -10.73 -38.44
CA LEU A 509 10.05 -10.93 -37.03
C LEU A 509 11.25 -11.60 -36.38
N MET A 510 11.85 -10.93 -35.41
CA MET A 510 12.81 -11.55 -34.50
C MET A 510 12.15 -11.80 -33.15
N ILE A 511 12.13 -13.06 -32.72
CA ILE A 511 11.80 -13.40 -31.33
C ILE A 511 13.08 -13.71 -30.55
N CYS A 512 13.17 -13.22 -29.33
CA CYS A 512 14.25 -13.52 -28.41
C CYS A 512 13.67 -13.94 -27.07
N GLY A 513 14.24 -14.98 -26.48
CA GLY A 513 13.76 -15.46 -25.20
C GLY A 513 14.59 -16.59 -24.64
N ASP A 514 14.15 -17.01 -23.47
CA ASP A 514 14.69 -18.12 -22.71
C ASP A 514 13.54 -18.97 -22.21
N ALA A 515 13.23 -20.07 -22.89
CA ALA A 515 12.10 -20.94 -22.55
C ALA A 515 12.14 -21.43 -21.08
N ASP A 516 13.32 -21.48 -20.47
CA ASP A 516 13.53 -21.88 -19.09
C ASP A 516 13.28 -20.74 -18.07
N GLN A 517 13.04 -19.50 -18.52
CA GLN A 517 12.65 -18.34 -17.68
C GLN A 517 11.18 -17.96 -17.82
N SER A 518 10.33 -18.86 -18.31
CA SER A 518 8.87 -18.68 -18.29
C SER A 518 8.36 -18.93 -16.87
N ILE A 519 8.00 -17.86 -16.16
CA ILE A 519 7.60 -17.86 -14.73
C ILE A 519 6.31 -17.05 -14.47
N TYR A 520 5.52 -16.84 -15.51
CA TYR A 520 4.26 -16.08 -15.45
C TYR A 520 3.08 -16.92 -15.93
N GLU A 521 3.10 -18.24 -15.73
CA GLU A 521 2.02 -19.16 -16.16
C GLU A 521 0.72 -18.84 -15.42
N PHE A 522 0.81 -18.42 -14.15
CA PHE A 522 -0.34 -17.92 -13.38
C PHE A 522 -1.01 -16.67 -13.97
N ARG A 523 -0.39 -16.01 -14.97
CA ARG A 523 -0.96 -14.92 -15.78
C ARG A 523 -1.30 -15.34 -17.22
N GLY A 524 -1.22 -16.63 -17.53
CA GLY A 524 -1.47 -17.17 -18.87
C GLY A 524 -0.23 -17.22 -19.78
N GLY A 525 0.95 -16.78 -19.32
CA GLY A 525 2.17 -16.80 -20.11
C GLY A 525 2.65 -18.23 -20.42
N SER A 526 3.15 -18.46 -21.63
CA SER A 526 3.58 -19.79 -22.08
C SER A 526 4.80 -19.74 -23.00
N ASN A 527 5.71 -20.70 -22.84
CA ASN A 527 6.84 -20.88 -23.76
C ASN A 527 6.44 -21.53 -25.09
N ARG A 528 5.16 -21.90 -25.26
CA ARG A 528 4.63 -22.62 -26.42
C ARG A 528 4.89 -21.88 -27.74
N TYR A 529 4.68 -20.57 -27.79
CA TYR A 529 4.91 -19.79 -29.01
C TYR A 529 6.38 -19.85 -29.48
N MET A 530 7.33 -19.90 -28.54
CA MET A 530 8.75 -20.07 -28.86
C MET A 530 9.07 -21.48 -29.39
N LEU A 531 8.41 -22.50 -28.85
CA LEU A 531 8.58 -23.90 -29.27
C LEU A 531 8.00 -24.14 -30.66
N ASP A 532 6.79 -23.64 -30.92
CA ASP A 532 6.06 -23.81 -32.17
C ASP A 532 6.57 -22.90 -33.31
N PHE A 533 7.41 -21.91 -33.00
CA PHE A 533 7.88 -20.90 -33.97
C PHE A 533 8.44 -21.47 -35.28
N PRO A 534 9.29 -22.52 -35.30
CA PRO A 534 9.78 -23.11 -36.55
C PRO A 534 8.69 -23.80 -37.37
N GLY A 535 7.59 -24.21 -36.74
CA GLY A 535 6.41 -24.73 -37.43
C GLY A 535 5.53 -23.62 -38.01
N ILE A 536 5.47 -22.47 -37.34
CA ILE A 536 4.72 -21.28 -37.79
C ILE A 536 5.47 -20.57 -38.93
N TYR A 537 6.79 -20.47 -38.83
CA TYR A 537 7.69 -19.85 -39.81
C TYR A 537 8.77 -20.87 -40.24
N PRO A 538 8.49 -21.73 -41.24
CA PRO A 538 9.44 -22.76 -41.69
C PRO A 538 10.78 -22.21 -42.22
N GLU A 539 10.79 -20.97 -42.67
CA GLU A 539 11.96 -20.23 -43.13
C GLU A 539 12.77 -19.58 -41.99
N ALA A 540 12.33 -19.75 -40.73
CA ALA A 540 12.98 -19.14 -39.58
C ALA A 540 14.39 -19.68 -39.38
N LYS A 541 15.32 -18.75 -39.17
CA LYS A 541 16.68 -19.08 -38.73
C LYS A 541 16.71 -19.20 -37.21
N ASP A 542 17.35 -20.26 -36.70
CA ASP A 542 17.59 -20.44 -35.27
C ASP A 542 19.04 -20.08 -34.90
N ILE A 543 19.23 -19.30 -33.83
CA ILE A 543 20.55 -18.96 -33.29
C ILE A 543 20.56 -19.17 -31.77
N TRP A 544 21.55 -19.91 -31.27
CA TRP A 544 21.73 -20.18 -29.84
C TRP A 544 22.79 -19.28 -29.21
N LEU A 545 22.45 -18.60 -28.12
CA LEU A 545 23.39 -17.81 -27.31
C LEU A 545 23.75 -18.58 -26.03
N GLN A 546 24.75 -19.45 -26.13
CA GLN A 546 25.17 -20.37 -25.05
C GLN A 546 26.16 -19.78 -24.05
N LYS A 547 26.91 -18.73 -24.44
CA LYS A 547 27.90 -18.11 -23.56
C LYS A 547 27.24 -17.29 -22.46
N ASN A 548 27.53 -17.61 -21.20
CA ASN A 548 27.09 -16.85 -20.03
C ASN A 548 28.23 -15.94 -19.55
N TYR A 549 27.99 -14.63 -19.55
CA TYR A 549 28.93 -13.60 -19.09
C TYR A 549 28.67 -13.13 -17.66
N ARG A 550 27.60 -13.62 -17.02
CA ARG A 550 27.07 -13.11 -15.75
C ARG A 550 27.55 -13.89 -14.53
N SER A 551 27.49 -15.22 -14.59
CA SER A 551 27.54 -16.14 -13.45
C SER A 551 28.75 -17.05 -13.56
N SER A 552 29.30 -17.46 -12.41
CA SER A 552 30.45 -18.38 -12.38
C SER A 552 30.10 -19.77 -12.92
N ASP A 553 31.09 -20.50 -13.40
CA ASP A 553 30.96 -21.89 -13.85
C ASP A 553 30.28 -22.81 -12.82
N GLU A 554 30.54 -22.61 -11.52
CA GLU A 554 29.93 -23.41 -10.46
C GLU A 554 28.41 -23.20 -10.39
N ILE A 555 27.96 -21.95 -10.50
CA ILE A 555 26.54 -21.57 -10.50
C ILE A 555 25.88 -22.01 -11.81
N VAL A 556 26.53 -21.82 -12.96
CA VAL A 556 26.01 -22.24 -14.27
C VAL A 556 25.82 -23.75 -14.35
N LYS A 557 26.77 -24.54 -13.81
CA LYS A 557 26.65 -26.00 -13.72
C LYS A 557 25.46 -26.43 -12.88
N MET A 558 25.26 -25.80 -11.72
CA MET A 558 24.08 -26.05 -10.87
C MET A 558 22.79 -25.72 -11.64
N ALA A 559 22.73 -24.57 -12.30
CA ALA A 559 21.57 -24.12 -13.05
C ALA A 559 21.23 -25.05 -14.23
N ASN A 560 22.21 -25.46 -15.05
CA ASN A 560 22.03 -26.40 -16.15
C ASN A 560 21.50 -27.77 -15.65
N ARG A 561 22.08 -28.32 -14.57
CA ARG A 561 21.62 -29.59 -14.01
C ARG A 561 20.20 -29.51 -13.47
N MET A 562 19.89 -28.43 -12.76
CA MET A 562 18.56 -28.22 -12.20
C MET A 562 17.50 -28.19 -13.28
N ILE A 563 17.72 -27.42 -14.35
CA ILE A 563 16.70 -27.18 -15.38
C ILE A 563 16.57 -28.32 -16.38
N ALA A 564 17.60 -29.16 -16.55
CA ALA A 564 17.59 -30.31 -17.45
C ALA A 564 16.51 -31.37 -17.11
N VAL A 565 15.91 -31.30 -15.93
CA VAL A 565 14.81 -32.18 -15.51
C VAL A 565 13.48 -31.83 -16.21
N ASN A 566 13.28 -30.57 -16.62
CA ASN A 566 12.06 -30.13 -17.32
C ASN A 566 12.02 -30.67 -18.76
N ARG A 567 10.82 -31.01 -19.23
CA ARG A 567 10.60 -31.62 -20.55
C ARG A 567 10.27 -30.60 -21.62
N ASP A 568 9.35 -29.69 -21.34
CA ASP A 568 8.85 -28.72 -22.32
C ASP A 568 9.78 -27.49 -22.37
N ARG A 569 10.92 -27.66 -23.05
CA ARG A 569 11.95 -26.63 -23.18
C ARG A 569 12.64 -26.63 -24.55
N VAL A 570 13.24 -25.48 -24.86
CA VAL A 570 14.28 -25.40 -25.88
C VAL A 570 15.61 -25.69 -25.19
N GLU A 571 16.27 -26.77 -25.58
CA GLU A 571 17.54 -27.15 -24.96
C GLU A 571 18.62 -26.09 -25.22
N VAL A 572 19.05 -25.42 -24.15
CA VAL A 572 20.19 -24.51 -24.16
C VAL A 572 21.13 -24.93 -23.03
N GLU A 573 22.31 -25.42 -23.40
CA GLU A 573 23.39 -25.65 -22.43
C GLU A 573 24.25 -24.39 -22.30
N MET A 574 24.27 -23.80 -21.10
CA MET A 574 25.07 -22.61 -20.84
C MET A 574 26.54 -22.94 -20.54
N HIS A 575 27.44 -22.10 -21.04
CA HIS A 575 28.87 -22.15 -20.71
C HIS A 575 29.34 -20.81 -20.12
N SER A 576 29.81 -20.84 -18.87
CA SER A 576 30.34 -19.63 -18.21
C SER A 576 31.66 -19.17 -18.82
N CYS A 577 31.86 -17.86 -18.90
CA CYS A 577 33.11 -17.25 -19.31
C CYS A 577 34.14 -17.09 -18.18
N TYR A 578 33.79 -17.42 -16.92
CA TYR A 578 34.71 -17.32 -15.80
C TYR A 578 34.42 -18.31 -14.67
N ARG A 579 35.41 -18.53 -13.80
CA ARG A 579 35.32 -19.43 -12.63
C ARG A 579 35.63 -18.69 -11.35
N THR A 580 35.02 -19.12 -10.25
CA THR A 580 35.32 -18.62 -8.91
C THR A 580 36.02 -19.65 -8.04
N GLY A 581 35.81 -20.95 -8.29
CA GLY A 581 36.27 -22.04 -7.44
C GLY A 581 35.35 -22.35 -6.25
N PHE A 582 34.34 -21.50 -5.99
CA PHE A 582 33.45 -21.65 -4.84
C PHE A 582 32.10 -22.25 -5.28
N LYS A 583 31.76 -23.41 -4.71
CA LYS A 583 30.42 -23.98 -4.87
C LYS A 583 29.37 -23.13 -4.13
N PRO A 584 28.13 -23.05 -4.63
CA PRO A 584 27.00 -22.56 -3.86
C PRO A 584 26.95 -23.15 -2.44
N VAL A 585 26.64 -22.32 -1.44
CA VAL A 585 26.69 -22.68 -0.02
C VAL A 585 25.28 -22.96 0.49
N HIS A 586 25.00 -24.18 0.91
CA HIS A 586 23.75 -24.56 1.56
C HIS A 586 23.88 -24.49 3.08
N ILE A 587 22.98 -23.76 3.73
CA ILE A 587 22.88 -23.66 5.18
C ILE A 587 21.55 -24.30 5.64
N PRO A 588 21.58 -25.54 6.16
CA PRO A 588 20.38 -26.21 6.64
C PRO A 588 19.96 -25.70 8.02
N GLY A 589 18.67 -25.51 8.23
CA GLY A 589 18.08 -25.17 9.53
C GLY A 589 18.24 -23.71 9.93
N PHE A 590 18.37 -22.81 8.95
CA PHE A 590 18.76 -21.42 9.17
C PHE A 590 17.80 -20.66 10.09
N CYS A 591 18.31 -20.16 11.21
CA CYS A 591 17.55 -19.31 12.12
C CYS A 591 17.41 -17.87 11.61
N MET A 592 16.17 -17.41 11.33
CA MET A 592 15.90 -16.02 10.89
C MET A 592 16.53 -14.94 11.77
N LYS A 593 16.67 -15.18 13.08
CA LYS A 593 17.25 -14.22 14.02
C LYS A 593 18.72 -13.93 13.74
N ARG A 594 19.43 -14.80 13.00
CA ARG A 594 20.85 -14.66 12.61
C ARG A 594 21.05 -13.96 11.27
N PHE A 595 19.96 -13.56 10.61
CA PHE A 595 20.02 -12.98 9.26
C PHE A 595 20.90 -11.71 9.18
N PRO A 596 20.79 -10.72 10.09
CA PRO A 596 21.65 -9.56 10.01
C PRO A 596 23.14 -9.87 10.30
N GLU A 597 23.44 -10.90 11.10
CA GLU A 597 24.81 -11.39 11.32
C GLU A 597 25.40 -11.98 10.03
N LEU A 598 24.64 -12.82 9.31
CA LEU A 598 25.09 -13.39 8.03
C LEU A 598 25.43 -12.31 7.00
N ILE A 599 24.59 -11.27 6.88
CA ILE A 599 24.87 -10.14 5.98
C ILE A 599 26.19 -9.45 6.36
N ARG A 600 26.43 -9.19 7.65
CA ARG A 600 27.69 -8.58 8.10
C ARG A 600 28.91 -9.47 7.86
N GLU A 601 28.77 -10.77 8.04
CA GLU A 601 29.83 -11.73 7.74
C GLU A 601 30.21 -11.65 6.25
N ILE A 602 29.22 -11.59 5.35
CA ILE A 602 29.45 -11.38 3.92
C ILE A 602 30.15 -10.04 3.67
N CYS A 603 29.69 -8.95 4.32
CA CYS A 603 30.33 -7.64 4.19
C CYS A 603 31.78 -7.63 4.70
N SER A 604 32.08 -8.37 5.78
CA SER A 604 33.44 -8.49 6.32
C SER A 604 34.43 -9.14 5.35
N LYS A 605 33.94 -9.82 4.32
CA LYS A 605 34.73 -10.44 3.25
C LYS A 605 34.93 -9.51 2.04
N GLY A 606 34.55 -8.24 2.15
CA GLY A 606 34.81 -7.20 1.16
C GLY A 606 33.64 -6.89 0.22
N TYR A 607 32.44 -7.41 0.48
CA TYR A 607 31.24 -7.03 -0.25
C TYR A 607 30.55 -5.83 0.41
N ARG A 608 29.96 -4.97 -0.40
CA ARG A 608 29.10 -3.86 0.09
C ARG A 608 27.67 -4.36 0.24
N TYR A 609 26.83 -3.65 0.99
CA TYR A 609 25.41 -4.03 1.12
C TYR A 609 24.68 -4.07 -0.23
N GLY A 610 24.95 -3.12 -1.12
CA GLY A 610 24.41 -3.05 -2.49
C GLY A 610 24.87 -4.19 -3.39
N ASP A 611 25.91 -4.94 -3.01
CA ASP A 611 26.36 -6.11 -3.76
C ASP A 611 25.53 -7.38 -3.41
N ILE A 612 24.65 -7.29 -2.40
CA ILE A 612 23.90 -8.43 -1.84
C ILE A 612 22.41 -8.31 -2.18
N ALA A 613 21.86 -9.36 -2.77
CA ALA A 613 20.41 -9.55 -2.91
C ALA A 613 19.90 -10.74 -2.11
N VAL A 614 18.77 -10.54 -1.44
CA VAL A 614 18.00 -11.56 -0.73
C VAL A 614 16.77 -11.84 -1.56
N ILE A 615 16.64 -13.09 -2.01
CA ILE A 615 15.53 -13.54 -2.83
C ILE A 615 14.73 -14.58 -2.07
N ALA A 616 13.41 -14.41 -2.01
CA ALA A 616 12.48 -15.38 -1.43
C ALA A 616 11.30 -15.65 -2.38
N ARG A 617 10.48 -16.66 -2.07
CA ARG A 617 9.29 -16.99 -2.89
C ARG A 617 8.21 -15.93 -2.71
N THR A 618 7.98 -15.48 -1.47
CA THR A 618 6.88 -14.58 -1.14
C THR A 618 7.32 -13.28 -0.46
N ASN A 619 6.52 -12.22 -0.62
CA ASN A 619 6.75 -10.95 0.09
C ASN A 619 6.57 -11.09 1.61
N LYS A 620 5.81 -12.11 2.06
CA LYS A 620 5.57 -12.36 3.48
C LYS A 620 6.88 -12.76 4.17
N GLU A 621 7.68 -13.63 3.56
CA GLU A 621 9.02 -13.99 4.05
C GLU A 621 9.93 -12.76 4.12
N LEU A 622 10.01 -11.99 3.04
CA LEU A 622 10.88 -10.81 2.96
C LEU A 622 10.51 -9.76 4.01
N ASN A 623 9.22 -9.50 4.21
CA ASN A 623 8.73 -8.58 5.25
C ASN A 623 9.10 -9.08 6.64
N GLY A 624 8.99 -10.38 6.90
CA GLY A 624 9.43 -10.99 8.17
C GLY A 624 10.93 -10.78 8.43
N LEU A 625 11.77 -10.92 7.40
CA LEU A 625 13.21 -10.61 7.51
C LEU A 625 13.45 -9.12 7.76
N CYS A 626 12.72 -8.22 7.08
CA CYS A 626 12.81 -6.77 7.27
C CYS A 626 12.45 -6.34 8.70
N GLU A 627 11.41 -6.94 9.28
CA GLU A 627 10.99 -6.69 10.67
C GLU A 627 12.09 -7.09 11.66
N ILE A 628 12.71 -8.25 11.47
CA ILE A 628 13.81 -8.74 12.33
C ILE A 628 15.02 -7.82 12.26
N MET A 629 15.43 -7.43 11.05
CA MET A 629 16.54 -6.48 10.86
C MET A 629 16.25 -5.14 11.54
N SER A 630 15.02 -4.63 11.43
CA SER A 630 14.60 -3.36 12.06
C SER A 630 14.60 -3.45 13.59
N ARG A 631 14.08 -4.55 14.15
CA ARG A 631 14.01 -4.75 15.60
C ARG A 631 15.40 -4.87 16.24
N ARG A 632 16.29 -5.66 15.64
CA ARG A 632 17.68 -5.83 16.10
C ARG A 632 18.47 -4.51 16.08
N ALA A 633 18.19 -3.62 15.13
CA ALA A 633 18.79 -2.29 15.10
C ALA A 633 18.47 -1.47 16.37
N GLY A 634 17.24 -1.58 16.89
CA GLY A 634 16.82 -0.92 18.13
C GLY A 634 17.39 -1.56 19.40
N GLU A 635 17.51 -2.89 19.45
CA GLU A 635 17.97 -3.63 20.65
C GLU A 635 19.50 -3.67 20.80
N SER A 636 20.25 -3.75 19.69
CA SER A 636 21.69 -4.04 19.70
C SER A 636 22.55 -3.00 18.95
N GLY A 637 21.93 -1.93 18.44
CA GLY A 637 22.59 -0.96 17.54
C GLY A 637 22.97 -1.55 16.18
N MET A 638 22.57 -2.80 15.89
CA MET A 638 22.89 -3.51 14.66
C MET A 638 21.98 -3.07 13.51
N ALA A 639 22.31 -1.95 12.86
CA ALA A 639 21.60 -1.47 11.68
C ALA A 639 22.18 -2.08 10.40
N VAL A 640 21.41 -2.92 9.71
CA VAL A 640 21.67 -3.32 8.32
C VAL A 640 20.77 -2.48 7.42
N PRO A 641 21.31 -1.70 6.48
CA PRO A 641 20.49 -0.96 5.53
C PRO A 641 19.94 -1.92 4.46
N PHE A 642 18.64 -1.86 4.20
CA PHE A 642 17.97 -2.71 3.21
C PHE A 642 16.92 -1.94 2.42
N SER A 643 16.61 -2.39 1.19
CA SER A 643 15.49 -1.90 0.41
C SER A 643 14.21 -2.62 0.80
N ARG A 644 13.05 -1.95 0.67
CA ARG A 644 11.77 -2.64 0.86
C ARG A 644 11.47 -3.50 -0.37
N PRO A 645 10.81 -4.66 -0.19
CA PRO A 645 10.45 -5.53 -1.31
C PRO A 645 9.58 -4.85 -2.38
N LYS A 646 8.64 -4.00 -1.94
CA LYS A 646 7.72 -3.28 -2.83
C LYS A 646 7.50 -1.85 -2.36
N TYR A 647 7.43 -0.95 -3.32
CA TYR A 647 7.00 0.43 -3.15
C TYR A 647 5.69 0.64 -3.89
N TYR A 648 4.64 0.88 -3.12
CA TYR A 648 3.31 1.15 -3.65
C TYR A 648 3.14 2.66 -3.82
N LEU A 649 2.62 3.07 -4.98
CA LEU A 649 2.42 4.46 -5.36
C LEU A 649 1.59 5.21 -4.32
N CYS A 650 0.47 4.64 -3.88
CA CYS A 650 -0.42 5.24 -2.87
C CYS A 650 0.21 5.38 -1.47
N GLN A 651 1.30 4.67 -1.21
CA GLN A 651 2.07 4.75 0.05
C GLN A 651 3.25 5.70 -0.05
N ASP A 652 3.54 6.21 -1.24
CA ASP A 652 4.68 7.08 -1.50
C ASP A 652 4.48 8.49 -0.93
N PHE A 653 5.59 9.10 -0.49
CA PHE A 653 5.58 10.44 0.08
C PHE A 653 5.18 11.51 -0.94
N VAL A 654 5.71 11.44 -2.17
CA VAL A 654 5.43 12.41 -3.24
C VAL A 654 3.95 12.31 -3.62
N PHE A 655 3.44 11.08 -3.79
CA PHE A 655 2.03 10.84 -4.09
C PHE A 655 1.10 11.42 -3.01
N ARG A 656 1.41 11.17 -1.73
CA ARG A 656 0.61 11.64 -0.60
C ARG A 656 0.64 13.17 -0.47
N THR A 657 1.80 13.79 -0.68
CA THR A 657 1.94 15.25 -0.68
C THR A 657 1.06 15.88 -1.76
N LEU A 658 1.06 15.30 -2.97
CA LEU A 658 0.19 15.75 -4.05
C LEU A 658 -1.29 15.52 -3.75
N LEU A 659 -1.64 14.37 -3.16
CA LEU A 659 -3.02 14.08 -2.74
C LEU A 659 -3.50 15.06 -1.67
N ASP A 660 -2.67 15.39 -0.68
CA ASP A 660 -2.99 16.35 0.37
C ASP A 660 -3.22 17.76 -0.20
N LEU A 661 -2.38 18.18 -1.16
CA LEU A 661 -2.57 19.46 -1.86
C LEU A 661 -3.89 19.47 -2.65
N LEU A 662 -4.16 18.41 -3.40
CA LEU A 662 -5.40 18.26 -4.17
C LEU A 662 -6.63 18.24 -3.27
N GLU A 663 -6.56 17.57 -2.11
CA GLU A 663 -7.64 17.54 -1.12
C GLU A 663 -7.93 18.96 -0.59
N LEU A 664 -6.89 19.74 -0.26
CA LEU A 664 -7.05 21.13 0.18
C LEU A 664 -7.62 22.03 -0.92
N MET A 665 -7.30 21.77 -2.18
CA MET A 665 -7.88 22.50 -3.31
C MET A 665 -9.37 22.18 -3.52
N VAL A 666 -9.75 20.90 -3.42
CA VAL A 666 -11.13 20.44 -3.67
C VAL A 666 -12.03 20.70 -2.47
N ARG A 667 -11.55 20.47 -1.25
CA ARG A 667 -12.33 20.54 0.01
C ARG A 667 -12.03 21.77 0.88
N GLY A 668 -11.09 22.61 0.47
CA GLY A 668 -10.72 23.84 1.16
C GLY A 668 -9.63 23.70 2.25
N MET A 669 -9.06 24.83 2.66
CA MET A 669 -7.95 24.91 3.62
C MET A 669 -8.32 24.53 5.06
N GLN A 670 -9.60 24.29 5.35
CA GLN A 670 -10.08 23.93 6.69
C GLN A 670 -9.83 22.45 7.05
N GLN A 671 -9.27 21.66 6.13
CA GLN A 671 -8.90 20.25 6.37
C GLN A 671 -7.59 20.15 7.15
N ASP A 672 -7.69 19.89 8.46
CA ASP A 672 -6.53 19.90 9.38
C ASP A 672 -5.52 18.79 9.10
N MET A 673 -5.98 17.59 8.72
CA MET A 673 -5.09 16.44 8.50
C MET A 673 -4.15 16.62 7.30
N PRO A 674 -4.63 16.87 6.06
CA PRO A 674 -3.74 17.09 4.92
C PRO A 674 -2.87 18.33 5.13
N LEU A 675 -3.40 19.42 5.70
CA LEU A 675 -2.61 20.61 6.01
C LEU A 675 -1.48 20.33 7.00
N CYS A 676 -1.77 19.64 8.11
CA CYS A 676 -0.76 19.29 9.10
C CYS A 676 0.31 18.36 8.52
N ARG A 677 -0.07 17.40 7.65
CA ARG A 677 0.89 16.54 6.93
C ARG A 677 1.81 17.36 6.02
N LEU A 678 1.29 18.29 5.22
CA LEU A 678 2.09 19.15 4.35
C LEU A 678 3.05 20.04 5.16
N LEU A 679 2.55 20.72 6.19
CA LEU A 679 3.39 21.59 7.03
C LEU A 679 4.50 20.79 7.73
N THR A 680 4.17 19.62 8.28
CA THR A 680 5.15 18.73 8.92
C THR A 680 6.17 18.21 7.91
N ALA A 681 5.74 17.88 6.69
CA ALA A 681 6.62 17.45 5.59
C ALA A 681 7.61 18.54 5.17
N MET A 682 7.20 19.81 5.26
CA MET A 682 8.06 20.98 5.06
C MET A 682 8.90 21.35 6.29
N GLY A 683 8.92 20.51 7.33
CA GLY A 683 9.75 20.70 8.52
C GLY A 683 9.19 21.70 9.54
N CYS A 684 7.91 22.07 9.44
CA CYS A 684 7.27 22.96 10.41
C CYS A 684 6.77 22.19 11.63
N ASP A 685 6.98 22.76 12.81
CA ASP A 685 6.25 22.39 14.01
C ASP A 685 4.87 23.05 13.97
N VAL A 686 3.82 22.24 13.92
CA VAL A 686 2.43 22.72 13.84
C VAL A 686 1.86 22.86 15.25
N ASP A 687 1.33 24.04 15.58
CA ASP A 687 0.60 24.31 16.81
C ASP A 687 -0.86 24.68 16.53
N LYS A 688 -1.68 24.75 17.58
CA LYS A 688 -3.07 25.20 17.50
C LYS A 688 -3.55 25.67 18.87
N VAL A 689 -3.96 26.94 18.97
CA VAL A 689 -4.40 27.54 20.24
C VAL A 689 -5.90 27.38 20.43
N ASP A 690 -6.73 27.87 19.49
CA ASP A 690 -8.17 27.65 19.54
C ASP A 690 -8.53 26.26 18.99
N ARG A 691 -8.82 25.34 19.91
CA ARG A 691 -9.21 23.96 19.59
C ARG A 691 -10.55 23.85 18.84
N ARG A 692 -11.33 24.94 18.70
CA ARG A 692 -12.66 24.96 18.06
C ARG A 692 -12.62 25.27 16.56
N CYS A 693 -11.58 25.92 16.05
CA CYS A 693 -11.44 26.24 14.62
C CYS A 693 -10.51 25.23 13.91
N SER A 694 -10.25 25.38 12.60
CA SER A 694 -9.16 24.63 11.92
C SER A 694 -7.79 25.24 12.21
N ILE A 695 -6.70 24.50 11.94
CA ILE A 695 -5.32 25.00 12.00
C ILE A 695 -5.17 26.27 11.16
N TYR A 696 -5.66 26.22 9.91
CA TYR A 696 -5.64 27.38 9.02
C TYR A 696 -6.36 28.61 9.62
N GLN A 697 -7.56 28.41 10.17
CA GLN A 697 -8.33 29.50 10.79
C GLN A 697 -7.66 30.04 12.06
N ASP A 698 -7.04 29.18 12.87
CA ASP A 698 -6.26 29.57 14.04
C ASP A 698 -5.07 30.45 13.63
N HIS A 699 -4.29 30.02 12.64
CA HIS A 699 -3.12 30.77 12.18
C HIS A 699 -3.48 32.10 11.53
N VAL A 700 -4.57 32.16 10.73
CA VAL A 700 -5.08 33.43 10.17
C VAL A 700 -5.54 34.35 11.30
N SER A 701 -6.32 33.86 12.26
CA SER A 701 -6.85 34.71 13.34
C SER A 701 -5.77 35.23 14.29
N ARG A 702 -4.65 34.49 14.42
CA ARG A 702 -3.45 34.89 15.15
C ARG A 702 -2.53 35.85 14.36
N GLY A 703 -2.85 36.13 13.09
CA GLY A 703 -2.03 36.99 12.22
C GLY A 703 -0.67 36.37 11.83
N ILE A 704 -0.54 35.04 11.93
CA ILE A 704 0.69 34.31 11.58
C ILE A 704 0.80 34.18 10.05
N ILE A 705 -0.33 34.08 9.36
CA ILE A 705 -0.44 33.88 7.92
C ILE A 705 -1.52 34.79 7.32
N TYR A 706 -1.42 35.05 6.02
CA TYR A 706 -2.45 35.74 5.24
C TYR A 706 -3.51 34.76 4.74
N ALA A 707 -4.78 35.17 4.74
CA ALA A 707 -5.82 34.34 4.16
C ALA A 707 -5.62 34.23 2.63
N PHE A 708 -5.72 33.03 2.06
CA PHE A 708 -5.45 32.72 0.65
C PHE A 708 -6.42 33.41 -0.32
N ASP A 709 -7.61 33.77 0.17
CA ASP A 709 -8.67 34.51 -0.53
C ASP A 709 -8.63 36.02 -0.27
N SER A 710 -7.66 36.51 0.52
CA SER A 710 -7.50 37.94 0.80
C SER A 710 -6.68 38.66 -0.27
N SER A 711 -6.79 39.99 -0.32
CA SER A 711 -5.92 40.85 -1.13
C SER A 711 -4.45 40.77 -0.73
N GLU A 712 -4.15 40.31 0.48
CA GLU A 712 -2.78 40.16 1.00
C GLU A 712 -2.12 38.85 0.55
N ALA A 713 -2.85 37.92 -0.07
CA ALA A 713 -2.31 36.64 -0.52
C ALA A 713 -1.13 36.79 -1.51
N GLY A 714 -1.04 37.92 -2.23
CA GLY A 714 0.11 38.25 -3.07
C GLY A 714 1.46 38.32 -2.32
N LEU A 715 1.44 38.52 -1.00
CA LEU A 715 2.65 38.55 -0.18
C LEU A 715 3.34 37.18 -0.10
N TYR A 716 2.65 36.08 -0.40
CA TYR A 716 3.25 34.74 -0.45
C TYR A 716 4.26 34.52 -1.58
N TYR A 717 4.37 35.46 -2.53
CA TYR A 717 5.42 35.46 -3.55
C TYR A 717 6.72 36.10 -3.05
N LEU A 718 6.69 36.80 -1.92
CA LEU A 718 7.87 37.43 -1.34
C LEU A 718 8.63 36.41 -0.48
N PRO A 719 9.97 36.42 -0.51
CA PRO A 719 10.77 35.54 0.33
C PRO A 719 10.64 35.94 1.80
N THR A 720 10.53 34.95 2.69
CA THR A 720 10.50 35.15 4.14
C THR A 720 11.45 34.18 4.84
N LYS A 721 11.96 34.58 6.01
CA LYS A 721 12.76 33.71 6.91
C LYS A 721 11.89 32.90 7.87
N GLU A 722 10.61 33.26 8.00
CA GLU A 722 9.68 32.55 8.88
C GLU A 722 9.28 31.22 8.25
N THR A 723 9.67 30.11 8.89
CA THR A 723 9.51 28.76 8.35
C THR A 723 8.04 28.43 8.04
N LEU A 724 7.13 28.77 8.95
CA LEU A 724 5.70 28.48 8.80
C LEU A 724 5.07 29.33 7.69
N LEU A 725 5.34 30.63 7.65
CA LEU A 725 4.84 31.52 6.59
C LEU A 725 5.39 31.12 5.21
N ASN A 726 6.67 30.72 5.14
CA ASN A 726 7.27 30.19 3.91
C ASN A 726 6.57 28.91 3.44
N ALA A 727 6.26 27.99 4.35
CA ALA A 727 5.53 26.75 4.03
C ALA A 727 4.13 27.04 3.49
N TYR A 728 3.38 27.95 4.10
CA TYR A 728 2.10 28.41 3.55
C TYR A 728 2.25 29.08 2.18
N GLY A 729 3.32 29.85 1.97
CA GLY A 729 3.63 30.44 0.67
C GLY A 729 3.90 29.39 -0.40
N THR A 730 4.64 28.33 -0.07
CA THR A 730 4.86 27.19 -0.97
C THR A 730 3.55 26.48 -1.32
N ILE A 731 2.69 26.22 -0.32
CA ILE A 731 1.36 25.62 -0.57
C ILE A 731 0.54 26.54 -1.48
N TYR A 732 0.49 27.84 -1.20
CA TYR A 732 -0.24 28.82 -2.00
C TYR A 732 0.25 28.83 -3.45
N ARG A 733 1.56 28.97 -3.69
CA ARG A 733 2.15 28.98 -5.04
C ARG A 733 1.89 27.67 -5.78
N ALA A 734 1.97 26.53 -5.09
CA ALA A 734 1.63 25.22 -5.67
C ALA A 734 0.15 25.14 -6.10
N MET A 735 -0.78 25.65 -5.27
CA MET A 735 -2.20 25.74 -5.65
C MET A 735 -2.42 26.63 -6.89
N GLN A 736 -1.67 27.73 -7.03
CA GLN A 736 -1.74 28.58 -8.22
C GLN A 736 -1.24 27.87 -9.49
N LYS A 737 -0.22 27.00 -9.39
CA LYS A 737 0.23 26.17 -10.53
C LYS A 737 -0.85 25.19 -10.98
N MET A 738 -1.65 24.67 -10.06
CA MET A 738 -2.76 23.75 -10.34
C MET A 738 -3.97 24.42 -11.04
N CYS A 739 -3.96 25.74 -11.22
CA CYS A 739 -4.92 26.44 -12.08
C CYS A 739 -4.58 26.35 -13.59
N LEU A 740 -3.37 25.90 -13.93
CA LEU A 740 -2.95 25.63 -15.31
C LEU A 740 -3.54 24.31 -15.82
N PRO A 741 -3.54 24.06 -17.16
CA PRO A 741 -3.84 22.74 -17.70
C PRO A 741 -3.04 21.64 -16.98
N LEU A 742 -3.69 20.53 -16.64
CA LEU A 742 -3.16 19.54 -15.68
C LEU A 742 -1.75 19.04 -16.02
N TRP A 743 -1.42 18.89 -17.31
CA TRP A 743 -0.08 18.49 -17.75
C TRP A 743 1.00 19.54 -17.41
N GLN A 744 0.69 20.83 -17.56
CA GLN A 744 1.60 21.93 -17.17
C GLN A 744 1.67 22.09 -15.65
N ALA A 745 0.54 21.86 -14.97
CA ALA A 745 0.46 21.94 -13.52
C ALA A 745 1.45 20.96 -12.86
N LEU A 746 1.47 19.70 -13.30
CA LEU A 746 2.40 18.69 -12.78
C LEU A 746 3.87 19.09 -12.91
N ASP A 747 4.27 19.65 -14.05
CA ASP A 747 5.66 20.09 -14.26
C ASP A 747 6.05 21.27 -13.35
N GLY A 748 5.10 22.17 -13.09
CA GLY A 748 5.29 23.29 -12.16
C GLY A 748 5.38 22.84 -10.70
N LEU A 749 4.57 21.85 -10.31
CA LEU A 749 4.50 21.36 -8.93
C LEU A 749 5.75 20.61 -8.49
N GLU A 750 6.34 19.85 -9.40
CA GLU A 750 7.56 19.11 -9.11
C GLU A 750 8.65 20.03 -8.53
N LYS A 751 8.80 21.23 -9.12
CA LYS A 751 9.79 22.23 -8.68
C LYS A 751 9.37 23.03 -7.45
N GLU A 752 8.06 23.26 -7.28
CA GLU A 752 7.54 24.10 -6.20
C GLU A 752 7.49 23.37 -4.86
N LEU A 753 7.04 22.10 -4.86
CA LEU A 753 6.81 21.33 -3.63
C LEU A 753 8.02 20.54 -3.15
N PHE A 754 8.90 20.14 -4.06
CA PHE A 754 9.96 19.19 -3.77
C PHE A 754 11.32 19.81 -4.05
N SER A 755 12.23 19.65 -3.09
CA SER A 755 13.63 20.01 -3.25
C SER A 755 14.31 19.09 -4.27
N GLU A 756 15.40 19.57 -4.89
CA GLU A 756 16.09 18.83 -5.96
C GLU A 756 16.63 17.46 -5.50
N ASP A 757 16.88 17.30 -4.20
CA ASP A 757 17.31 16.03 -3.62
C ASP A 757 16.19 14.99 -3.59
N VAL A 758 14.91 15.33 -3.68
CA VAL A 758 13.84 14.31 -3.66
C VAL A 758 13.69 13.62 -5.01
N CYS A 759 13.58 12.28 -4.99
CA CYS A 759 13.25 11.51 -6.18
C CYS A 759 11.74 11.59 -6.47
N THR A 760 11.39 12.36 -7.50
CA THR A 760 10.03 12.66 -7.93
C THR A 760 9.66 12.01 -9.26
N LYS A 761 10.66 11.82 -10.13
CA LYS A 761 10.50 11.40 -11.53
C LYS A 761 9.55 10.21 -11.71
N GLU A 762 9.70 9.19 -10.87
CA GLU A 762 8.96 7.93 -11.06
C GLU A 762 7.50 8.05 -10.63
N VAL A 763 7.22 8.86 -9.60
CA VAL A 763 5.85 9.14 -9.16
C VAL A 763 5.15 10.05 -10.18
N PHE A 764 5.80 11.14 -10.60
CA PHE A 764 5.23 12.04 -11.61
C PHE A 764 5.05 11.33 -12.95
N GLY A 765 6.00 10.48 -13.37
CA GLY A 765 5.87 9.64 -14.55
C GLY A 765 4.62 8.76 -14.49
N ARG A 766 4.41 8.05 -13.37
CA ARG A 766 3.21 7.24 -13.15
C ARG A 766 1.92 8.07 -13.16
N LEU A 767 1.91 9.25 -12.54
CA LEU A 767 0.73 10.11 -12.55
C LEU A 767 0.41 10.60 -13.97
N ARG A 768 1.42 10.92 -14.79
CA ARG A 768 1.20 11.26 -16.22
C ARG A 768 0.62 10.09 -17.00
N GLU A 769 1.08 8.86 -16.75
CA GLU A 769 0.48 7.65 -17.35
C GLU A 769 -0.99 7.52 -16.96
N ILE A 770 -1.31 7.64 -15.66
CA ILE A 770 -2.69 7.57 -15.15
C ILE A 770 -3.57 8.63 -15.80
N ILE A 771 -3.08 9.87 -15.91
CA ILE A 771 -3.82 10.98 -16.53
C ILE A 771 -4.12 10.68 -17.99
N ARG A 772 -3.14 10.18 -18.75
CA ARG A 772 -3.31 9.82 -20.16
C ARG A 772 -4.25 8.63 -20.33
N ASP A 773 -3.96 7.52 -19.65
CA ASP A 773 -4.64 6.23 -19.84
C ASP A 773 -6.11 6.30 -19.36
N LYS A 774 -6.43 7.20 -18.41
CA LYS A 774 -7.79 7.45 -17.90
C LYS A 774 -8.46 8.69 -18.48
N LYS A 775 -7.79 9.45 -19.34
CA LYS A 775 -8.27 10.72 -19.92
C LYS A 775 -8.75 11.72 -18.86
N ILE A 776 -7.88 12.00 -17.89
CA ILE A 776 -8.15 12.96 -16.80
C ILE A 776 -7.87 14.39 -17.29
N HIS A 777 -8.83 15.31 -17.08
CA HIS A 777 -8.75 16.67 -17.60
C HIS A 777 -8.66 17.74 -16.51
N SER A 778 -9.04 17.44 -15.26
CA SER A 778 -9.08 18.41 -14.17
C SER A 778 -8.43 17.89 -12.87
N CYS A 779 -8.03 18.83 -12.01
CA CYS A 779 -7.50 18.53 -10.68
C CYS A 779 -8.52 17.80 -9.80
N GLY A 780 -9.82 18.12 -9.93
CA GLY A 780 -10.89 17.42 -9.22
C GLY A 780 -10.98 15.94 -9.63
N GLN A 781 -10.90 15.63 -10.91
CA GLN A 781 -10.85 14.25 -11.40
C GLN A 781 -9.59 13.51 -10.95
N LEU A 782 -8.43 14.20 -10.96
CA LEU A 782 -7.19 13.62 -10.45
C LEU A 782 -7.28 13.30 -8.96
N TYR A 783 -7.87 14.21 -8.17
CA TYR A 783 -8.16 14.00 -6.75
C TYR A 783 -9.04 12.77 -6.52
N GLU A 784 -10.16 12.63 -7.25
CA GLU A 784 -11.04 11.46 -7.14
C GLU A 784 -10.29 10.15 -7.38
N VAL A 785 -9.49 10.09 -8.45
CA VAL A 785 -8.71 8.88 -8.79
C VAL A 785 -7.66 8.60 -7.71
N MET A 786 -6.89 9.60 -7.29
CA MET A 786 -5.85 9.41 -6.29
C MET A 786 -6.42 9.06 -4.90
N ASP A 787 -7.55 9.65 -4.52
CA ASP A 787 -8.24 9.31 -3.26
C ASP A 787 -8.83 7.90 -3.32
N ALA A 788 -9.41 7.49 -4.46
CA ALA A 788 -9.85 6.11 -4.66
C ALA A 788 -8.68 5.11 -4.54
N MET A 789 -7.52 5.44 -5.12
CA MET A 789 -6.30 4.64 -4.98
C MET A 789 -5.86 4.49 -3.52
N ARG A 790 -5.91 5.57 -2.74
CA ARG A 790 -5.63 5.53 -1.29
C ARG A 790 -6.68 4.71 -0.54
N MET A 791 -7.97 4.92 -0.83
CA MET A 791 -9.10 4.32 -0.14
C MET A 791 -9.16 2.80 -0.33
N PHE A 792 -8.94 2.32 -1.56
CA PHE A 792 -9.02 0.89 -1.89
C PHE A 792 -7.67 0.15 -1.79
N GLY A 793 -6.59 0.87 -1.47
CA GLY A 793 -5.25 0.30 -1.32
C GLY A 793 -4.69 -0.19 -2.66
N ASP A 794 -4.56 0.73 -3.61
CA ASP A 794 -3.99 0.49 -4.94
C ASP A 794 -2.61 -0.18 -4.86
N ASP A 795 -2.39 -1.19 -5.71
CA ASP A 795 -1.16 -1.98 -5.73
C ASP A 795 -0.18 -1.57 -6.83
N SER A 796 -0.43 -0.44 -7.51
CA SER A 796 0.48 0.12 -8.50
C SER A 796 1.84 0.38 -7.88
N ARG A 797 2.87 -0.13 -8.55
CA ARG A 797 4.25 -0.05 -8.06
C ARG A 797 5.00 1.12 -8.68
N VAL A 798 5.84 1.73 -7.85
CA VAL A 798 6.87 2.69 -8.26
C VAL A 798 8.22 2.00 -8.14
N TYR A 799 9.01 2.08 -9.20
CA TYR A 799 10.38 1.56 -9.19
C TYR A 799 11.31 2.75 -9.16
N TYR A 800 11.81 3.07 -7.98
CA TYR A 800 12.95 3.97 -7.89
C TYR A 800 14.13 3.28 -8.58
N SER A 801 14.75 3.96 -9.55
CA SER A 801 16.12 3.65 -9.91
C SER A 801 16.92 3.65 -8.61
N ASP A 802 17.69 2.58 -8.37
CA ASP A 802 18.52 2.44 -7.18
C ASP A 802 19.53 3.58 -7.20
N ALA A 803 19.13 4.76 -6.71
CA ALA A 803 20.01 5.88 -6.45
C ALA A 803 20.84 5.50 -5.23
N ASP A 804 21.87 4.69 -5.48
CA ASP A 804 23.14 4.55 -4.78
C ASP A 804 23.12 4.75 -3.26
N GLY A 805 22.19 4.10 -2.56
CA GLY A 805 22.39 3.78 -1.15
C GLY A 805 23.03 2.40 -1.05
N ASP A 806 24.13 2.26 -0.32
CA ASP A 806 24.69 0.95 0.00
C ASP A 806 23.70 0.15 0.88
N ARG A 807 22.81 -0.64 0.25
CA ARG A 807 21.70 -1.35 0.91
C ARG A 807 21.49 -2.73 0.33
N VAL A 808 21.12 -3.68 1.18
CA VAL A 808 20.75 -5.04 0.76
C VAL A 808 19.45 -5.02 -0.04
N HIS A 809 19.43 -5.66 -1.22
CA HIS A 809 18.25 -5.74 -2.06
C HIS A 809 17.30 -6.85 -1.60
N MET A 810 16.06 -6.53 -1.23
CA MET A 810 15.05 -7.53 -0.84
C MET A 810 14.09 -7.75 -2.01
N LEU A 811 14.06 -8.95 -2.62
CA LEU A 811 13.31 -9.21 -3.85
C LEU A 811 12.56 -10.54 -3.80
N THR A 812 11.41 -10.63 -4.46
CA THR A 812 10.84 -11.95 -4.77
C THR A 812 11.56 -12.55 -5.98
N ALA A 813 11.49 -13.87 -6.16
CA ALA A 813 12.06 -14.52 -7.34
C ALA A 813 11.56 -13.90 -8.66
N HIS A 814 10.27 -13.56 -8.72
CA HIS A 814 9.65 -12.90 -9.87
C HIS A 814 10.21 -11.48 -10.07
N ASP A 815 10.31 -10.69 -9.00
CA ASP A 815 10.82 -9.31 -9.06
C ASP A 815 12.36 -9.25 -9.29
N SER A 816 13.04 -10.39 -9.19
CA SER A 816 14.47 -10.53 -9.47
C SER A 816 14.78 -10.75 -10.97
N LYS A 817 13.78 -11.12 -11.78
CA LYS A 817 13.94 -11.34 -13.22
C LYS A 817 14.53 -10.09 -13.88
N GLY A 818 15.49 -10.29 -14.78
CA GLY A 818 16.25 -9.21 -15.43
C GLY A 818 17.38 -8.58 -14.59
N LYS A 819 17.46 -8.81 -13.27
CA LYS A 819 18.51 -8.25 -12.40
C LYS A 819 19.70 -9.20 -12.23
N GLU A 820 20.79 -8.71 -11.65
CA GLU A 820 22.00 -9.49 -11.34
C GLU A 820 22.78 -8.88 -10.16
N PHE A 821 23.35 -9.74 -9.31
CA PHE A 821 24.05 -9.30 -8.09
C PHE A 821 25.32 -10.11 -7.85
N PRO A 822 26.41 -9.50 -7.35
CA PRO A 822 27.61 -10.23 -6.93
C PRO A 822 27.30 -11.38 -5.96
N VAL A 823 26.46 -11.13 -4.95
CA VAL A 823 26.05 -12.13 -3.96
C VAL A 823 24.54 -12.25 -3.93
N VAL A 824 24.03 -13.48 -3.96
CA VAL A 824 22.61 -13.78 -3.79
C VAL A 824 22.41 -14.73 -2.62
N ILE A 825 21.41 -14.44 -1.80
CA ILE A 825 20.93 -15.28 -0.71
C ILE A 825 19.51 -15.71 -1.04
N LEU A 826 19.31 -16.99 -1.36
CA LEU A 826 17.99 -17.58 -1.50
C LEU A 826 17.48 -18.01 -0.13
N TYR A 827 16.42 -17.38 0.34
CA TYR A 827 15.85 -17.65 1.65
C TYR A 827 14.57 -18.50 1.54
N GLY A 828 14.52 -19.60 2.31
CA GLY A 828 13.38 -20.51 2.31
C GLY A 828 13.31 -21.32 1.02
N ILE A 829 14.40 -21.99 0.64
CA ILE A 829 14.46 -22.76 -0.61
C ILE A 829 13.38 -23.84 -0.70
N GLU A 830 12.93 -24.37 0.44
CA GLU A 830 11.83 -25.33 0.51
C GLU A 830 10.46 -24.73 0.10
N ASP A 831 10.31 -23.40 0.08
CA ASP A 831 9.08 -22.72 -0.37
C ASP A 831 9.00 -22.61 -1.90
N PHE A 832 10.05 -23.03 -2.62
CA PHE A 832 10.05 -23.07 -4.08
C PHE A 832 9.52 -24.40 -4.63
N GLU A 833 9.01 -25.31 -3.79
CA GLU A 833 8.64 -26.66 -4.18
C GLU A 833 7.15 -26.95 -3.94
N ASP A 834 6.28 -26.60 -4.90
CA ASP A 834 4.87 -27.03 -4.91
C ASP A 834 4.58 -28.13 -5.96
N GLY A 835 5.60 -28.62 -6.67
CA GLY A 835 5.55 -29.86 -7.46
C GLY A 835 5.30 -29.71 -8.97
N ASN A 836 5.46 -28.50 -9.53
CA ASN A 836 5.34 -28.25 -10.98
C ASN A 836 6.68 -27.85 -11.63
N GLU A 837 6.74 -27.85 -12.97
CA GLU A 837 7.93 -27.42 -13.72
C GLU A 837 8.19 -25.90 -13.60
N GLU A 838 7.15 -25.09 -13.39
CA GLU A 838 7.23 -23.62 -13.27
C GLU A 838 8.00 -23.18 -12.02
N ASP A 839 7.80 -23.87 -10.90
CA ASP A 839 8.52 -23.61 -9.65
C ASP A 839 10.02 -23.82 -9.80
N ARG A 840 10.41 -24.85 -10.56
CA ARG A 840 11.81 -25.09 -10.93
C ARG A 840 12.34 -23.98 -11.82
N ARG A 841 11.56 -23.48 -12.79
CA ARG A 841 11.91 -22.28 -13.59
C ARG A 841 12.06 -21.05 -12.69
N THR A 842 11.20 -20.90 -11.69
CA THR A 842 11.25 -19.80 -10.70
C THR A 842 12.53 -19.85 -9.87
N LEU A 843 12.92 -21.04 -9.40
CA LEU A 843 14.19 -21.23 -8.71
C LEU A 843 15.39 -21.02 -9.65
N TYR A 844 15.31 -21.49 -10.90
CA TYR A 844 16.30 -21.25 -11.95
C TYR A 844 16.54 -19.76 -12.20
N VAL A 845 15.48 -18.96 -12.30
CA VAL A 845 15.58 -17.51 -12.40
C VAL A 845 16.32 -16.94 -11.19
N ALA A 846 15.94 -17.33 -9.97
CA ALA A 846 16.55 -16.84 -8.73
C ALA A 846 18.05 -17.19 -8.61
N VAL A 847 18.42 -18.44 -8.91
CA VAL A 847 19.81 -18.93 -8.92
C VAL A 847 20.66 -18.16 -9.93
N THR A 848 20.14 -17.95 -11.14
CA THR A 848 20.87 -17.29 -12.24
C THR A 848 20.99 -15.77 -12.10
N ARG A 849 20.51 -15.19 -10.98
CA ARG A 849 20.79 -13.79 -10.63
C ARG A 849 22.16 -13.61 -9.98
N ALA A 850 22.71 -14.68 -9.42
CA ALA A 850 23.98 -14.67 -8.73
C ALA A 850 25.17 -14.62 -9.70
N ARG A 851 26.09 -13.68 -9.49
CA ARG A 851 27.32 -13.56 -10.29
C ARG A 851 28.47 -14.36 -9.67
N LYS A 852 28.77 -14.14 -8.39
CA LYS A 852 29.96 -14.70 -7.74
C LYS A 852 29.62 -15.74 -6.66
N VAL A 853 28.73 -15.39 -5.73
CA VAL A 853 28.44 -16.23 -4.55
C VAL A 853 26.93 -16.43 -4.43
N LEU A 854 26.53 -17.67 -4.12
CA LEU A 854 25.14 -18.08 -3.94
C LEU A 854 24.99 -18.80 -2.60
N PHE A 855 24.13 -18.28 -1.72
CA PHE A 855 23.72 -18.94 -0.48
C PHE A 855 22.31 -19.51 -0.64
N LEU A 856 22.11 -20.74 -0.18
CA LEU A 856 20.83 -21.45 -0.16
C LEU A 856 20.45 -21.70 1.31
N LEU A 857 19.48 -20.95 1.82
CA LEU A 857 19.04 -21.07 3.22
C LEU A 857 17.76 -21.90 3.28
N GLU A 858 17.81 -23.00 4.03
CA GLU A 858 16.67 -23.89 4.27
C GLU A 858 16.23 -23.75 5.72
N ARG A 859 14.95 -23.48 6.00
CA ARG A 859 14.48 -23.30 7.40
C ARG A 859 14.18 -24.64 8.04
N TYR A 860 13.67 -25.58 7.27
CA TYR A 860 13.29 -26.93 7.71
C TYR A 860 14.16 -27.96 6.98
N PRO A 861 15.25 -28.45 7.61
CA PRO A 861 16.20 -29.34 6.95
C PRO A 861 15.56 -30.57 6.30
N GLY A 862 15.96 -30.87 5.06
CA GLY A 862 15.60 -32.08 4.35
C GLY A 862 14.23 -32.06 3.68
N LYS A 863 13.56 -30.90 3.61
CA LYS A 863 12.28 -30.77 2.91
C LYS A 863 12.47 -30.58 1.41
N SER A 864 13.54 -29.91 0.99
CA SER A 864 13.77 -29.61 -0.43
C SER A 864 14.29 -30.83 -1.22
N SER A 865 13.51 -31.26 -2.20
CA SER A 865 13.91 -32.20 -3.27
C SER A 865 14.98 -31.61 -4.19
N PHE A 866 14.90 -30.32 -4.53
CA PHE A 866 15.89 -29.63 -5.36
C PHE A 866 17.30 -29.67 -4.76
N LEU A 867 17.43 -29.47 -3.44
CA LEU A 867 18.72 -29.59 -2.75
C LEU A 867 19.32 -31.01 -2.84
N ARG A 868 18.47 -32.05 -2.89
CA ARG A 868 18.94 -33.44 -3.05
C ARG A 868 19.49 -33.68 -4.45
N GLU A 869 18.77 -33.21 -5.47
CA GLU A 869 19.18 -33.30 -6.88
C GLU A 869 20.50 -32.57 -7.15
N MET A 870 20.76 -31.47 -6.43
CA MET A 870 21.93 -30.60 -6.62
C MET A 870 23.05 -30.85 -5.59
N SER A 871 23.00 -31.95 -4.84
CA SER A 871 23.94 -32.25 -3.75
C SER A 871 25.42 -32.22 -4.18
N GLU A 872 25.74 -32.64 -5.40
CA GLU A 872 27.10 -32.60 -5.95
C GLU A 872 27.59 -31.17 -6.29
N CYS A 873 26.66 -30.24 -6.50
CA CYS A 873 26.94 -28.87 -6.90
C CYS A 873 27.04 -27.90 -5.72
N ILE A 874 26.65 -28.32 -4.52
CA ILE A 874 26.61 -27.46 -3.33
C ILE A 874 27.68 -27.84 -2.29
N SER A 875 27.99 -26.91 -1.40
CA SER A 875 28.77 -27.12 -0.18
C SER A 875 27.87 -26.94 1.05
N ILE A 876 27.87 -27.90 1.98
CA ILE A 876 26.98 -27.87 3.14
C ILE A 876 27.68 -27.22 4.33
N ASN A 877 27.09 -26.16 4.89
CA ASN A 877 27.59 -25.45 6.05
C ASN A 877 26.60 -25.52 7.22
N ARG A 878 26.88 -26.42 8.18
CA ARG A 878 26.04 -26.63 9.38
C ARG A 878 26.29 -25.64 10.52
N ARG A 879 27.29 -24.75 10.39
CA ARG A 879 27.64 -23.76 11.43
C ARG A 879 26.82 -22.46 11.28
N GLU A 880 26.10 -22.32 10.17
CA GLU A 880 25.40 -21.11 9.74
C GLU A 880 26.32 -19.88 9.77
N ARG A 881 27.60 -20.04 9.42
CA ARG A 881 28.62 -18.98 9.35
C ARG A 881 29.23 -18.95 7.97
N TYR A 882 29.65 -17.79 7.46
CA TYR A 882 30.42 -17.73 6.23
C TYR A 882 31.90 -18.04 6.48
N GLU A 883 32.28 -19.32 6.30
CA GLU A 883 33.66 -19.83 6.42
C GLU A 883 34.24 -20.08 5.01
N ASN A 884 35.55 -19.86 4.86
CA ASN A 884 36.27 -19.93 3.57
C ASN A 884 36.34 -21.33 2.98
#